data_AF-A0A7L1YR44-F1
#
_entry.id   AF-A0A7L1YR44-F1
#
_cell.length_a   1.000
_cell.length_b   1.000
_cell.length_c   1.000
_cell.angle_alpha   90.00
_cell.angle_beta   90.00
_cell.angle_gamma   90.00
#
_symmetry.space_group_name_H-M   'P 1'
#
loop_
_entity.id
_entity.type
_entity.pdbx_description
1 polymer ?
#
loop_
_entity_poly.entity_id
_entity_poly.type
_entity_poly.pdbx_seq_one_letter_code
_entity_poly.pdbx_strand_id
1 'polypeptide(L)'
;LKMKPSATYELLVDGVGPWDFTGGFVPCELLLVGEDAYPVLLSVKKQVLIAVSQYGKGRMVVVSHEGILKDSKFSQFLRNAVEWLKPCPEALVGVHPRLDSLSQVLLKAGTKVQAGAELSPSLGVFCVDAYGSSQAGDLVGFVKGGGGLLIGGQAWHWGSQHGKEKVLFEFPGNQVTSVAGVYFTGNAVEKGIFKVAKKIPKIPLVVPHQTNLSLDAECLLRGMSELDLTTGGTPSTLLVHGALSFPLCLDSSHRCPLAAARYGRGRVVVATHESHLFSPKLARFLLNAVCWLDAGRKGLVGVDPSLKKLCGLLSQDGVKSQVSQLTGDLSVYCCSSYGSKEAERIHTFVAEGGGLLVGGQAWYWASKNPGKAAVAEYPGNRILNRFGLSILGQSIRPARYPTVGAGEHYHFRRALLLFSTQVHECGGLTGPLQRWLHRLAQDCAAFLHIPARDCPAYASLHRILTKVLQRSGIPQVSGHCPVKSNSKEAVLLCMATELSLTSTDGTALVQKSAEGVCDLPITVEIDGTNPGKTAWRSTGLYLPEGHTAVITCPCLVVGAGLKVQIGCHTDDLSHAKELKRAPVVIRTCDVACQKQSVSCLWGGLIYIIVPARSVLGNVSITVEGAVRAPFFKLAETCESQWKTYIRHYPAPWAELAVENLILTVPSDSIRHMENPRPLLTLWNEIMVAISKLAAIPTKFPRPERIVTDVQISCGWMHAGYPIMGHLDSVKQMLDVNHMKTTGLWGPIHELGHNQQQQAWEFPPHTTEATCNLWSVYVHEKVLGIPRHQAHEALRPQSRQERIKEYLRKGAQLKDWTVWTALETYLQLQEGFGWDPFTHLFSDYQKMSTIPKDNASKMNLWAQKFSQQVNKNLAPFFTAWGWPIKKELSVELSSLPSWEQDPMRSYK
;
A
#
# COMPACT_ATOMS: atom_id res chain seq x y z
N LEU A 1 15.51 18.08 -25.48
CA LEU A 1 15.39 17.67 -24.06
C LEU A 1 14.08 18.22 -23.50
N LYS A 2 13.24 17.40 -22.86
CA LYS A 2 11.97 17.85 -22.24
C LYS A 2 12.30 18.78 -21.07
N MET A 3 11.88 20.04 -21.15
CA MET A 3 12.08 21.04 -20.10
C MET A 3 11.27 20.64 -18.85
N LYS A 4 11.82 20.84 -17.65
CA LYS A 4 11.08 20.58 -16.40
C LYS A 4 9.84 21.49 -16.33
N PRO A 5 8.70 21.02 -15.77
CA PRO A 5 7.49 21.84 -15.67
C PRO A 5 7.71 23.18 -14.94
N SER A 6 8.52 23.21 -13.89
CA SER A 6 8.82 24.45 -13.14
C SER A 6 9.53 25.49 -14.01
N ALA A 7 10.53 25.06 -14.77
CA ALA A 7 11.27 25.93 -15.68
C ALA A 7 10.38 26.39 -16.85
N THR A 8 9.48 25.54 -17.33
CA THR A 8 8.47 25.95 -18.32
C THR A 8 7.53 27.01 -17.75
N TYR A 9 7.05 26.83 -16.52
CA TYR A 9 6.21 27.81 -15.86
C TYR A 9 6.91 29.17 -15.69
N GLU A 10 8.16 29.15 -15.21
CA GLU A 10 8.99 30.35 -15.06
C GLU A 10 9.16 31.08 -16.39
N LEU A 11 9.46 30.37 -17.48
CA LEU A 11 9.54 30.93 -18.83
C LEU A 11 8.21 31.59 -19.24
N LEU A 12 7.08 30.92 -19.03
CA LEU A 12 5.77 31.42 -19.45
C LEU A 12 5.37 32.71 -18.74
N VAL A 13 5.73 32.86 -17.46
CA VAL A 13 5.36 34.02 -16.64
C VAL A 13 6.46 35.08 -16.54
N ASP A 14 7.59 34.89 -17.22
CA ASP A 14 8.71 35.82 -17.18
C ASP A 14 8.33 37.20 -17.74
N GLY A 15 8.64 38.25 -16.98
CA GLY A 15 8.26 39.63 -17.30
C GLY A 15 6.74 39.90 -17.35
N VAL A 16 5.88 38.93 -17.01
CA VAL A 16 4.42 39.11 -17.03
C VAL A 16 3.98 39.87 -15.78
N GLY A 17 3.27 40.98 -15.97
CA GLY A 17 2.64 41.75 -14.90
C GLY A 17 1.34 41.11 -14.39
N PRO A 18 0.56 41.81 -13.55
CA PRO A 18 -0.78 41.37 -13.18
C PRO A 18 -1.65 41.16 -14.43
N TRP A 19 -2.41 40.07 -14.44
CA TRP A 19 -3.27 39.68 -15.54
C TRP A 19 -4.57 40.47 -15.49
N ASP A 20 -4.76 41.42 -16.40
CA ASP A 20 -5.95 42.27 -16.44
C ASP A 20 -7.06 41.69 -17.32
N PHE A 21 -8.06 41.07 -16.69
CA PHE A 21 -9.26 40.53 -17.34
C PHE A 21 -10.48 41.47 -17.20
N THR A 22 -10.29 42.77 -16.93
CA THR A 22 -11.40 43.74 -16.82
C THR A 22 -11.99 44.17 -18.18
N GLY A 23 -11.41 43.71 -19.30
CA GLY A 23 -11.84 44.02 -20.66
C GLY A 23 -13.23 43.50 -21.07
N GLY A 24 -13.58 43.67 -22.34
CA GLY A 24 -14.92 43.39 -22.89
C GLY A 24 -15.36 41.91 -22.90
N PHE A 25 -14.46 40.95 -22.67
CA PHE A 25 -14.75 39.53 -22.80
C PHE A 25 -14.93 38.81 -21.44
N VAL A 26 -15.64 37.67 -21.45
CA VAL A 26 -15.86 36.82 -20.25
C VAL A 26 -15.23 35.45 -20.50
N PRO A 27 -14.14 35.09 -19.82
CA PRO A 27 -13.51 33.78 -20.00
C PRO A 27 -14.34 32.63 -19.43
N CYS A 28 -14.06 31.42 -19.92
CA CYS A 28 -14.55 30.18 -19.31
C CYS A 28 -13.53 29.52 -18.37
N GLU A 29 -13.97 28.57 -17.55
CA GLU A 29 -13.05 27.76 -16.75
C GLU A 29 -12.51 26.58 -17.55
N LEU A 30 -11.22 26.25 -17.36
CA LEU A 30 -10.59 25.06 -17.94
C LEU A 30 -10.56 23.90 -16.92
N LEU A 31 -10.87 22.70 -17.39
CA LEU A 31 -10.69 21.45 -16.65
C LEU A 31 -9.38 20.77 -17.11
N LEU A 32 -8.56 20.35 -16.14
CA LEU A 32 -7.30 19.66 -16.38
C LEU A 32 -7.37 18.22 -15.86
N VAL A 33 -7.13 17.25 -16.74
CA VAL A 33 -7.16 15.81 -16.42
C VAL A 33 -5.91 15.07 -16.85
N GLY A 34 -5.13 15.62 -17.80
CA GLY A 34 -3.92 15.00 -18.33
C GLY A 34 -2.75 15.06 -17.35
N GLU A 35 -1.86 14.07 -17.42
CA GLU A 35 -0.67 13.98 -16.56
C GLU A 35 0.29 15.16 -16.78
N ASP A 36 0.46 15.57 -18.04
CA ASP A 36 1.30 16.72 -18.44
C ASP A 36 0.58 18.07 -18.35
N ALA A 37 -0.72 18.10 -18.02
CA ALA A 37 -1.52 19.31 -18.00
C ALA A 37 -1.40 20.06 -16.66
N TYR A 38 -1.10 21.36 -16.70
CA TYR A 38 -1.05 22.19 -15.49
C TYR A 38 -1.42 23.66 -15.75
N PRO A 39 -1.92 24.36 -14.72
CA PRO A 39 -2.37 25.74 -14.86
C PRO A 39 -1.17 26.69 -14.93
N VAL A 40 -1.32 27.74 -15.73
CA VAL A 40 -0.47 28.92 -15.71
C VAL A 40 -1.12 30.02 -14.87
N LEU A 41 -2.45 30.20 -15.06
CA LEU A 41 -3.24 31.24 -14.42
C LEU A 41 -4.50 30.66 -13.77
N LEU A 42 -4.77 31.09 -12.53
CA LEU A 42 -6.02 30.87 -11.82
C LEU A 42 -6.72 32.19 -11.49
N SER A 43 -8.05 32.17 -11.43
CA SER A 43 -8.85 33.25 -10.85
C SER A 43 -8.71 33.30 -9.32
N VAL A 44 -9.27 34.33 -8.68
CA VAL A 44 -9.35 34.44 -7.21
C VAL A 44 -10.10 33.25 -6.59
N LYS A 45 -11.13 32.73 -7.29
CA LYS A 45 -11.90 31.55 -6.90
C LYS A 45 -11.21 30.22 -7.27
N LYS A 46 -9.94 30.27 -7.69
CA LYS A 46 -9.10 29.13 -8.11
C LYS A 46 -9.58 28.41 -9.37
N GLN A 47 -10.32 29.10 -10.24
CA GLN A 47 -10.74 28.55 -11.54
C GLN A 47 -9.61 28.71 -12.55
N VAL A 48 -9.33 27.70 -13.37
CA VAL A 48 -8.23 27.72 -14.34
C VAL A 48 -8.60 28.56 -15.56
N LEU A 49 -7.76 29.53 -15.93
CA LEU A 49 -7.96 30.42 -17.06
C LEU A 49 -6.97 30.18 -18.20
N ILE A 50 -5.73 29.80 -17.87
CA ILE A 50 -4.69 29.46 -18.84
C ILE A 50 -4.05 28.16 -18.37
N ALA A 51 -3.88 27.23 -19.30
CA ALA A 51 -3.21 25.97 -19.05
C ALA A 51 -2.28 25.60 -20.19
N VAL A 52 -1.30 24.76 -19.87
CA VAL A 52 -0.41 24.16 -20.86
C VAL A 52 -0.42 22.66 -20.71
N SER A 53 -0.11 21.97 -21.81
CA SER A 53 0.04 20.52 -21.83
C SER A 53 0.93 20.07 -22.98
N GLN A 54 1.18 18.76 -23.07
CA GLN A 54 1.91 18.11 -24.14
C GLN A 54 1.08 16.96 -24.71
N TYR A 55 1.26 16.69 -26.00
CA TYR A 55 0.66 15.54 -26.65
C TYR A 55 1.57 15.03 -27.78
N GLY A 56 1.89 13.74 -27.76
CA GLY A 56 2.93 13.18 -28.63
C GLY A 56 4.26 13.91 -28.42
N LYS A 57 4.79 14.51 -29.48
CA LYS A 57 6.02 15.32 -29.43
C LYS A 57 5.78 16.82 -29.30
N GLY A 58 4.53 17.27 -29.43
CA GLY A 58 4.17 18.68 -29.47
C GLY A 58 3.73 19.26 -28.14
N ARG A 59 3.42 20.56 -28.18
CA ARG A 59 3.10 21.39 -27.02
C ARG A 59 1.81 22.16 -27.28
N MET A 60 1.03 22.40 -26.23
CA MET A 60 -0.23 23.14 -26.32
C MET A 60 -0.31 24.21 -25.23
N VAL A 61 -0.74 25.41 -25.62
CA VAL A 61 -1.17 26.48 -24.73
C VAL A 61 -2.65 26.73 -25.00
N VAL A 62 -3.46 26.61 -23.95
CA VAL A 62 -4.92 26.78 -24.02
C VAL A 62 -5.31 27.97 -23.16
N VAL A 63 -6.00 28.94 -23.77
CA VAL A 63 -6.48 30.14 -23.08
C VAL A 63 -8.00 30.19 -23.07
N SER A 64 -8.59 30.58 -21.94
CA SER A 64 -10.03 30.54 -21.64
C SER A 64 -10.94 31.47 -22.47
N HIS A 65 -10.37 32.26 -23.37
CA HIS A 65 -11.09 33.15 -24.28
C HIS A 65 -10.19 33.55 -25.46
N GLU A 66 -10.70 33.60 -26.69
CA GLU A 66 -9.92 34.04 -27.87
C GLU A 66 -9.52 35.52 -27.80
N GLY A 67 -10.29 36.32 -27.07
CA GLY A 67 -9.99 37.73 -26.76
C GLY A 67 -8.63 37.94 -26.06
N ILE A 68 -8.14 36.94 -25.30
CA ILE A 68 -6.79 36.98 -24.70
C ILE A 68 -5.72 37.01 -25.80
N LEU A 69 -5.96 36.33 -26.92
CA LEU A 69 -5.05 36.29 -28.06
C LEU A 69 -5.04 37.60 -28.86
N LYS A 70 -6.06 38.45 -28.68
CA LYS A 70 -6.25 39.70 -29.44
C LYS A 70 -5.87 40.95 -28.65
N ASP A 71 -5.81 40.87 -27.32
CA ASP A 71 -5.57 42.01 -26.45
C ASP A 71 -4.07 42.20 -26.15
N SER A 72 -3.57 43.40 -26.48
CA SER A 72 -2.18 43.82 -26.27
C SER A 72 -1.70 43.74 -24.82
N LYS A 73 -2.61 43.77 -23.83
CA LYS A 73 -2.29 43.60 -22.41
C LYS A 73 -1.62 42.25 -22.11
N PHE A 74 -1.88 41.23 -22.93
CA PHE A 74 -1.29 39.89 -22.77
C PHE A 74 -0.06 39.66 -23.65
N SER A 75 0.44 40.69 -24.34
CA SER A 75 1.52 40.58 -25.33
C SER A 75 2.78 39.89 -24.80
N GLN A 76 3.22 40.21 -23.58
CA GLN A 76 4.40 39.57 -22.99
C GLN A 76 4.20 38.06 -22.81
N PHE A 77 3.06 37.65 -22.24
CA PHE A 77 2.74 36.23 -22.10
C PHE A 77 2.63 35.52 -23.46
N LEU A 78 1.96 36.15 -24.44
CA LEU A 78 1.78 35.55 -25.76
C LEU A 78 3.13 35.31 -26.46
N ARG A 79 4.11 36.20 -26.28
CA ARG A 79 5.49 36.01 -26.76
C ARG A 79 6.14 34.81 -26.09
N ASN A 80 6.12 34.76 -24.77
CA ASN A 80 6.69 33.65 -24.00
C ASN A 80 6.04 32.31 -24.39
N ALA A 81 4.72 32.30 -24.56
CA ALA A 81 3.94 31.14 -24.97
C ALA A 81 4.33 30.65 -26.37
N VAL A 82 4.41 31.55 -27.35
CA VAL A 82 4.83 31.19 -28.72
C VAL A 82 6.26 30.69 -28.74
N GLU A 83 7.18 31.32 -28.00
CA GLU A 83 8.57 30.87 -27.91
C GLU A 83 8.67 29.48 -27.29
N TRP A 84 7.91 29.22 -26.23
CA TRP A 84 7.83 27.87 -25.67
C TRP A 84 7.17 26.86 -26.60
N LEU A 85 6.23 27.27 -27.46
CA LEU A 85 5.56 26.37 -28.40
C LEU A 85 6.46 25.94 -29.57
N LYS A 86 7.45 26.76 -29.92
CA LYS A 86 8.32 26.50 -31.06
C LYS A 86 9.12 25.20 -30.89
N PRO A 87 9.12 24.30 -31.90
CA PRO A 87 9.99 23.12 -31.91
C PRO A 87 11.48 23.49 -32.02
N CYS A 88 11.79 24.58 -32.74
CA CYS A 88 13.12 25.20 -32.84
C CYS A 88 12.98 26.74 -32.96
N PRO A 89 14.02 27.52 -32.64
CA PRO A 89 13.93 28.99 -32.65
C PRO A 89 13.47 29.59 -33.99
N GLU A 90 13.83 28.96 -35.11
CA GLU A 90 13.54 29.38 -36.48
C GLU A 90 12.14 28.96 -36.98
N ALA A 91 11.40 28.20 -36.18
CA ALA A 91 10.09 27.68 -36.53
C ALA A 91 9.12 28.79 -36.95
N LEU A 92 8.47 28.61 -38.10
CA LEU A 92 7.47 29.54 -38.61
C LEU A 92 6.19 29.47 -37.76
N VAL A 93 5.65 30.65 -37.42
CA VAL A 93 4.41 30.80 -36.65
C VAL A 93 3.28 31.18 -37.60
N GLY A 94 2.32 30.29 -37.80
CA GLY A 94 1.10 30.58 -38.56
C GLY A 94 -0.01 31.10 -37.65
N VAL A 95 -0.69 32.16 -38.06
CA VAL A 95 -1.83 32.74 -37.32
C VAL A 95 -3.08 32.70 -38.19
N HIS A 96 -4.12 32.04 -37.69
CA HIS A 96 -5.41 31.91 -38.37
C HIS A 96 -6.04 33.29 -38.66
N PRO A 97 -6.73 33.51 -39.81
CA PRO A 97 -7.27 34.82 -40.21
C PRO A 97 -8.12 35.54 -39.14
N ARG A 98 -8.89 34.79 -38.35
CA ARG A 98 -9.74 35.32 -37.25
C ARG A 98 -8.95 35.92 -36.07
N LEU A 99 -7.62 35.78 -36.05
CA LEU A 99 -6.71 36.24 -35.02
C LEU A 99 -5.68 37.26 -35.54
N ASP A 100 -5.98 38.05 -36.57
CA ASP A 100 -5.02 38.99 -37.18
C ASP A 100 -4.34 39.95 -36.17
N SER A 101 -5.07 40.38 -35.13
CA SER A 101 -4.49 41.18 -34.03
C SER A 101 -3.30 40.50 -33.34
N LEU A 102 -3.30 39.17 -33.22
CA LEU A 102 -2.18 38.40 -32.67
C LEU A 102 -0.94 38.49 -33.57
N SER A 103 -1.14 38.46 -34.90
CA SER A 103 -0.04 38.64 -35.87
C SER A 103 0.68 39.95 -35.62
N GLN A 104 -0.07 41.04 -35.40
CA GLN A 104 0.50 42.36 -35.11
C GLN A 104 1.28 42.38 -33.79
N VAL A 105 0.76 41.74 -32.75
CA VAL A 105 1.43 41.64 -31.43
C VAL A 105 2.76 40.90 -31.53
N LEU A 106 2.79 39.80 -32.30
CA LEU A 106 3.97 38.95 -32.48
C LEU A 106 5.00 39.57 -33.43
N LEU A 107 4.56 40.22 -34.52
CA LEU A 107 5.45 40.94 -35.45
C LEU A 107 6.16 42.10 -34.75
N LYS A 108 5.44 42.88 -33.93
CA LYS A 108 6.05 43.93 -33.08
C LYS A 108 7.06 43.38 -32.08
N ALA A 109 7.03 42.08 -31.79
CA ALA A 109 7.97 41.41 -30.92
C ALA A 109 9.20 40.83 -31.64
N GLY A 110 9.28 40.96 -32.98
CA GLY A 110 10.35 40.37 -33.78
C GLY A 110 10.14 38.90 -34.16
N THR A 111 8.96 38.32 -33.93
CA THR A 111 8.65 36.94 -34.30
C THR A 111 8.31 36.83 -35.78
N LYS A 112 8.88 35.85 -36.50
CA LYS A 112 8.50 35.54 -37.89
C LYS A 112 7.11 34.90 -37.92
N VAL A 113 6.13 35.66 -38.43
CA VAL A 113 4.71 35.24 -38.48
C VAL A 113 4.20 35.21 -39.91
N GLN A 114 3.48 34.14 -40.26
CA GLN A 114 2.64 34.05 -41.44
C GLN A 114 1.19 34.38 -41.04
N ALA A 115 0.76 35.61 -41.30
CA ALA A 115 -0.62 36.06 -41.02
C ALA A 115 -1.60 35.45 -42.02
N GLY A 116 -2.83 35.15 -41.57
CA GLY A 116 -3.86 34.55 -42.42
C GLY A 116 -3.53 33.13 -42.87
N ALA A 117 -2.68 32.42 -42.12
CA ALA A 117 -2.25 31.07 -42.49
C ALA A 117 -3.36 30.04 -42.27
N GLU A 118 -3.43 29.07 -43.18
CA GLU A 118 -4.08 27.79 -42.94
C GLU A 118 -3.11 26.81 -42.28
N LEU A 119 -3.63 25.76 -41.65
CA LEU A 119 -2.80 24.73 -41.05
C LEU A 119 -1.97 24.03 -42.15
N SER A 120 -0.65 24.06 -41.99
CA SER A 120 0.29 23.43 -42.93
C SER A 120 1.38 22.66 -42.16
N PRO A 121 1.86 21.52 -42.68
CA PRO A 121 3.00 20.79 -42.11
C PRO A 121 4.31 21.61 -42.02
N SER A 122 4.43 22.69 -42.81
CA SER A 122 5.60 23.57 -42.80
C SER A 122 5.66 24.50 -41.58
N LEU A 123 4.55 24.68 -40.86
CA LEU A 123 4.50 25.50 -39.67
C LEU A 123 5.14 24.76 -38.49
N GLY A 124 5.83 25.48 -37.61
CA GLY A 124 6.23 24.93 -36.31
C GLY A 124 5.27 25.29 -35.19
N VAL A 125 4.55 26.41 -35.31
CA VAL A 125 3.49 26.82 -34.38
C VAL A 125 2.27 27.27 -35.15
N PHE A 126 1.08 26.89 -34.70
CA PHE A 126 -0.20 27.36 -35.24
C PHE A 126 -1.06 28.00 -34.15
N CYS A 127 -1.59 29.18 -34.43
CA CYS A 127 -2.44 29.94 -33.53
C CYS A 127 -3.87 30.01 -34.08
N VAL A 128 -4.86 29.51 -33.32
CA VAL A 128 -6.25 29.38 -33.80
C VAL A 128 -7.26 29.61 -32.68
N ASP A 129 -8.50 29.93 -33.03
CA ASP A 129 -9.60 29.91 -32.06
C ASP A 129 -10.23 28.52 -31.91
N ALA A 130 -11.00 28.33 -30.84
CA ALA A 130 -11.53 27.03 -30.45
C ALA A 130 -12.89 26.66 -31.08
N TYR A 131 -13.33 27.36 -32.13
CA TYR A 131 -14.70 27.21 -32.65
C TYR A 131 -14.83 26.35 -33.92
N GLY A 132 -13.71 25.99 -34.56
CA GLY A 132 -13.69 25.15 -35.75
C GLY A 132 -13.52 23.66 -35.43
N SER A 133 -14.38 22.79 -35.97
CA SER A 133 -14.29 21.33 -35.82
C SER A 133 -13.75 20.60 -37.06
N SER A 134 -13.81 21.21 -38.24
CA SER A 134 -13.47 20.58 -39.52
C SER A 134 -12.02 20.09 -39.61
N GLN A 135 -11.09 20.80 -38.96
CA GLN A 135 -9.66 20.49 -38.96
C GLN A 135 -9.19 19.83 -37.65
N ALA A 136 -10.10 19.33 -36.80
CA ALA A 136 -9.71 18.83 -35.48
C ALA A 136 -8.71 17.66 -35.55
N GLY A 137 -8.91 16.74 -36.49
CA GLY A 137 -7.99 15.62 -36.73
C GLY A 137 -6.60 16.09 -37.16
N ASP A 138 -6.53 17.05 -38.08
CA ASP A 138 -5.28 17.60 -38.60
C ASP A 138 -4.51 18.36 -37.51
N LEU A 139 -5.21 19.13 -36.67
CA LEU A 139 -4.61 19.82 -35.53
C LEU A 139 -4.04 18.84 -34.50
N VAL A 140 -4.77 17.76 -34.19
CA VAL A 140 -4.28 16.70 -33.30
C VAL A 140 -3.04 16.03 -33.91
N GLY A 141 -3.07 15.71 -35.20
CA GLY A 141 -1.93 15.15 -35.93
C GLY A 141 -0.70 16.06 -35.93
N PHE A 142 -0.90 17.36 -36.15
CA PHE A 142 0.12 18.39 -36.11
C PHE A 142 0.83 18.46 -34.75
N VAL A 143 0.06 18.54 -33.66
CA VAL A 143 0.62 18.57 -32.31
C VAL A 143 1.34 17.26 -32.01
N LYS A 144 0.71 16.12 -32.27
CA LYS A 144 1.32 14.80 -32.06
C LYS A 144 2.67 14.66 -32.77
N GLY A 145 2.78 15.22 -33.99
CA GLY A 145 3.98 15.23 -34.81
C GLY A 145 5.12 16.11 -34.28
N GLY A 146 4.85 17.04 -33.36
CA GLY A 146 5.85 17.95 -32.79
C GLY A 146 5.50 19.44 -32.90
N GLY A 147 4.39 19.78 -33.53
CA GLY A 147 3.92 21.16 -33.67
C GLY A 147 3.48 21.78 -32.34
N GLY A 148 3.59 23.11 -32.27
CA GLY A 148 3.08 23.91 -31.15
C GLY A 148 1.69 24.49 -31.45
N LEU A 149 0.71 24.30 -30.57
CA LEU A 149 -0.63 24.88 -30.73
C LEU A 149 -0.92 25.93 -29.67
N LEU A 150 -1.26 27.15 -30.10
CA LEU A 150 -1.87 28.18 -29.26
C LEU A 150 -3.35 28.28 -29.60
N ILE A 151 -4.22 27.90 -28.68
CA ILE A 151 -5.67 27.84 -28.92
C ILE A 151 -6.44 28.61 -27.86
N GLY A 152 -7.41 29.41 -28.29
CA GLY A 152 -8.24 30.22 -27.40
C GLY A 152 -9.71 30.21 -27.78
N GLY A 153 -10.58 30.18 -26.79
CA GLY A 153 -12.01 30.29 -27.01
C GLY A 153 -12.79 30.25 -25.71
N GLN A 154 -14.08 30.54 -25.78
CA GLN A 154 -14.98 30.38 -24.64
C GLN A 154 -16.11 29.41 -24.96
N ALA A 155 -16.31 28.45 -24.07
CA ALA A 155 -17.31 27.41 -24.29
C ALA A 155 -18.63 27.67 -23.55
N TRP A 156 -18.69 28.66 -22.66
CA TRP A 156 -19.92 28.98 -21.92
C TRP A 156 -21.01 29.56 -22.85
N HIS A 157 -20.66 30.42 -23.80
CA HIS A 157 -21.61 30.96 -24.78
C HIS A 157 -22.05 29.87 -25.76
N TRP A 158 -21.11 29.05 -26.25
CA TRP A 158 -21.45 27.90 -27.07
C TRP A 158 -22.42 26.96 -26.34
N GLY A 159 -22.16 26.68 -25.06
CA GLY A 159 -23.04 25.88 -24.20
C GLY A 159 -24.40 26.51 -23.96
N SER A 160 -24.52 27.85 -23.95
CA SER A 160 -25.82 28.53 -23.86
C SER A 160 -26.72 28.29 -25.09
N GLN A 161 -26.11 27.98 -26.25
CA GLN A 161 -26.81 27.70 -27.50
C GLN A 161 -27.05 26.21 -27.74
N HIS A 162 -26.18 25.33 -27.24
CA HIS A 162 -26.19 23.89 -27.57
C HIS A 162 -26.52 22.97 -26.38
N GLY A 163 -26.53 23.50 -25.16
CA GLY A 163 -26.63 22.76 -23.91
C GLY A 163 -25.28 22.74 -23.17
N LYS A 164 -25.28 23.12 -21.88
CA LYS A 164 -24.05 23.18 -21.07
C LYS A 164 -23.47 21.80 -20.81
N GLU A 165 -24.32 20.78 -20.72
CA GLU A 165 -23.97 19.38 -20.52
C GLU A 165 -23.17 18.78 -21.68
N LYS A 166 -23.31 19.33 -22.89
CA LYS A 166 -22.63 18.88 -24.11
C LYS A 166 -21.25 19.49 -24.30
N VAL A 167 -20.95 20.61 -23.63
CA VAL A 167 -19.72 21.39 -23.81
C VAL A 167 -18.47 20.51 -23.74
N LEU A 168 -18.38 19.65 -22.73
CA LEU A 168 -17.13 18.93 -22.47
C LEU A 168 -16.71 17.98 -23.60
N PHE A 169 -17.68 17.39 -24.32
CA PHE A 169 -17.40 16.38 -25.36
C PHE A 169 -17.75 16.82 -26.78
N GLU A 170 -18.57 17.86 -26.94
CA GLU A 170 -19.04 18.32 -28.26
C GLU A 170 -18.49 19.68 -28.67
N PHE A 171 -17.99 20.50 -27.73
CA PHE A 171 -17.38 21.79 -28.07
C PHE A 171 -16.19 21.59 -29.02
N PRO A 172 -16.10 22.30 -30.16
CA PRO A 172 -15.06 22.06 -31.17
C PRO A 172 -13.63 22.11 -30.62
N GLY A 173 -13.32 23.07 -29.75
CA GLY A 173 -12.01 23.15 -29.09
C GLY A 173 -11.64 21.90 -28.29
N ASN A 174 -12.63 21.28 -27.64
CA ASN A 174 -12.43 20.04 -26.88
C ASN A 174 -12.19 18.84 -27.79
N GLN A 175 -12.53 18.89 -29.08
CA GLN A 175 -12.14 17.84 -30.03
C GLN A 175 -10.64 17.84 -30.32
N VAL A 176 -9.95 18.95 -30.01
CA VAL A 176 -8.51 19.13 -30.21
C VAL A 176 -7.75 19.06 -28.88
N THR A 177 -8.13 19.87 -27.88
CA THR A 177 -7.33 20.01 -26.64
C THR A 177 -7.48 18.85 -25.66
N SER A 178 -8.59 18.10 -25.74
CA SER A 178 -8.87 17.00 -24.81
C SER A 178 -7.87 15.87 -24.89
N VAL A 179 -7.25 15.62 -26.05
CA VAL A 179 -6.23 14.57 -26.22
C VAL A 179 -5.01 14.80 -25.32
N ALA A 180 -4.72 16.06 -25.02
CA ALA A 180 -3.69 16.52 -24.09
C ALA A 180 -4.23 16.72 -22.66
N GLY A 181 -5.48 16.35 -22.41
CA GLY A 181 -6.12 16.43 -21.10
C GLY A 181 -6.49 17.84 -20.64
N VAL A 182 -6.73 18.77 -21.57
CA VAL A 182 -7.22 20.13 -21.27
C VAL A 182 -8.59 20.33 -21.92
N TYR A 183 -9.58 20.74 -21.13
CA TYR A 183 -10.95 20.90 -21.60
C TYR A 183 -11.47 22.30 -21.26
N PHE A 184 -12.15 22.92 -22.22
CA PHE A 184 -13.02 24.07 -21.98
C PHE A 184 -14.32 23.61 -21.31
N THR A 185 -14.78 24.34 -20.29
CA THR A 185 -16.06 24.06 -19.60
C THR A 185 -17.12 25.12 -19.90
N GLY A 186 -18.38 24.80 -19.61
CA GLY A 186 -19.50 25.73 -19.75
C GLY A 186 -19.59 26.79 -18.64
N ASN A 187 -18.61 26.85 -17.73
CA ASN A 187 -18.60 27.80 -16.62
C ASN A 187 -17.99 29.13 -17.06
N ALA A 188 -18.70 30.22 -16.85
CA ALA A 188 -18.12 31.56 -16.93
C ALA A 188 -17.27 31.84 -15.68
N VAL A 189 -16.18 32.58 -15.86
CA VAL A 189 -15.32 33.05 -14.77
C VAL A 189 -15.45 34.55 -14.63
N GLU A 190 -15.53 35.02 -13.39
CA GLU A 190 -15.62 36.45 -13.07
C GLU A 190 -14.40 37.23 -13.57
N LYS A 191 -14.65 38.44 -14.07
CA LYS A 191 -13.60 39.37 -14.49
C LYS A 191 -12.82 39.88 -13.28
N GLY A 192 -11.56 40.24 -13.49
CA GLY A 192 -10.73 40.83 -12.44
C GLY A 192 -9.27 40.99 -12.84
N ILE A 193 -8.47 41.47 -11.91
CA ILE A 193 -7.01 41.53 -12.06
C ILE A 193 -6.40 40.42 -11.21
N PHE A 194 -5.66 39.51 -11.84
CA PHE A 194 -5.11 38.34 -11.17
C PHE A 194 -3.59 38.43 -11.03
N LYS A 195 -3.05 37.99 -9.89
CA LYS A 195 -1.61 38.02 -9.64
C LYS A 195 -0.91 36.84 -10.28
N VAL A 196 0.32 37.05 -10.76
CA VAL A 196 1.22 35.97 -11.18
C VAL A 196 1.65 35.17 -9.94
N ALA A 197 1.49 33.85 -9.99
CA ALA A 197 1.94 33.00 -8.89
C ALA A 197 3.46 32.75 -8.98
N LYS A 198 4.13 32.62 -7.83
CA LYS A 198 5.59 32.34 -7.78
C LYS A 198 5.97 30.92 -8.20
N LYS A 199 5.00 30.00 -8.19
CA LYS A 199 5.16 28.57 -8.50
C LYS A 199 3.91 28.13 -9.25
N ILE A 200 4.01 27.03 -10.00
CA ILE A 200 2.87 26.38 -10.66
C ILE A 200 1.68 26.32 -9.68
N PRO A 201 0.53 26.92 -10.03
CA PRO A 201 -0.67 26.84 -9.23
C PRO A 201 -1.16 25.40 -9.05
N LYS A 202 -1.91 25.14 -7.97
CA LYS A 202 -2.46 23.80 -7.72
C LYS A 202 -3.70 23.59 -8.60
N ILE A 203 -3.79 22.44 -9.23
CA ILE A 203 -4.97 21.99 -9.97
C ILE A 203 -6.14 21.83 -8.98
N PRO A 204 -7.32 22.40 -9.28
CA PRO A 204 -8.53 22.17 -8.48
C PRO A 204 -8.86 20.68 -8.34
N LEU A 205 -9.33 20.27 -7.15
CA LEU A 205 -9.71 18.87 -6.91
C LEU A 205 -10.93 18.47 -7.74
N VAL A 206 -11.92 19.35 -7.81
CA VAL A 206 -13.19 19.16 -8.52
C VAL A 206 -13.50 20.45 -9.28
N VAL A 207 -13.90 20.32 -10.54
CA VAL A 207 -14.40 21.42 -11.37
C VAL A 207 -15.82 21.05 -11.79
N PRO A 208 -16.86 21.81 -11.39
CA PRO A 208 -18.23 21.52 -11.81
C PRO A 208 -18.34 21.71 -13.33
N HIS A 209 -18.54 20.66 -14.13
CA HIS A 209 -18.57 20.80 -15.59
C HIS A 209 -19.93 20.48 -16.23
N GLN A 210 -20.98 20.29 -15.41
CA GLN A 210 -22.37 19.99 -15.79
C GLN A 210 -22.59 18.72 -16.64
N THR A 211 -21.54 18.14 -17.21
CA THR A 211 -21.55 16.80 -17.80
C THR A 211 -21.94 15.77 -16.75
N ASN A 212 -23.01 15.04 -17.04
CA ASN A 212 -23.57 14.05 -16.13
C ASN A 212 -22.92 12.68 -16.36
N LEU A 213 -21.83 12.39 -15.65
CA LEU A 213 -21.20 11.07 -15.64
C LEU A 213 -22.16 9.96 -15.14
N SER A 214 -23.24 10.31 -14.43
CA SER A 214 -24.27 9.34 -14.07
C SER A 214 -25.02 8.81 -15.29
N LEU A 215 -25.17 9.58 -16.38
CA LEU A 215 -25.74 9.07 -17.63
C LEU A 215 -24.85 8.02 -18.30
N ASP A 216 -23.52 8.19 -18.20
CA ASP A 216 -22.57 7.18 -18.68
C ASP A 216 -22.68 5.89 -17.85
N ALA A 217 -22.77 6.02 -16.52
CA ALA A 217 -23.02 4.89 -15.64
C ALA A 217 -24.36 4.21 -15.94
N GLU A 218 -25.44 4.96 -16.13
CA GLU A 218 -26.76 4.42 -16.52
C GLU A 218 -26.72 3.68 -17.86
N CYS A 219 -25.95 4.18 -18.84
CA CYS A 219 -25.76 3.49 -20.12
C CYS A 219 -25.06 2.15 -19.92
N LEU A 220 -23.98 2.13 -19.13
CA LEU A 220 -23.23 0.91 -18.81
C LEU A 220 -24.07 -0.09 -18.01
N LEU A 221 -24.90 0.42 -17.09
CA LEU A 221 -25.66 -0.35 -16.11
C LEU A 221 -27.10 -0.66 -16.56
N ARG A 222 -27.46 -0.30 -17.79
CA ARG A 222 -28.81 -0.43 -18.32
C ARG A 222 -29.33 -1.87 -18.20
N GLY A 223 -30.45 -2.02 -17.49
CA GLY A 223 -31.12 -3.30 -17.25
C GLY A 223 -30.50 -4.12 -16.12
N MET A 224 -29.68 -3.52 -15.24
CA MET A 224 -29.02 -4.22 -14.14
C MET A 224 -29.18 -3.47 -12.82
N SER A 225 -29.67 -4.17 -11.80
CA SER A 225 -29.71 -3.70 -10.40
C SER A 225 -28.49 -4.17 -9.60
N GLU A 226 -27.86 -5.28 -10.02
CA GLU A 226 -26.67 -5.85 -9.40
C GLU A 226 -25.70 -6.40 -10.45
N LEU A 227 -24.42 -6.45 -10.10
CA LEU A 227 -23.35 -7.06 -10.89
C LEU A 227 -22.83 -8.30 -10.15
N ASP A 228 -23.02 -9.48 -10.73
CA ASP A 228 -22.57 -10.75 -10.14
C ASP A 228 -21.10 -11.04 -10.48
N LEU A 229 -20.21 -10.71 -9.55
CA LEU A 229 -18.76 -10.92 -9.67
C LEU A 229 -18.30 -12.29 -9.14
N THR A 230 -19.22 -13.24 -8.92
CA THR A 230 -18.87 -14.61 -8.49
C THR A 230 -18.46 -15.48 -9.67
N THR A 231 -17.33 -15.14 -10.31
CA THR A 231 -16.87 -15.77 -11.56
C THR A 231 -15.71 -16.77 -11.37
N GLY A 232 -15.44 -17.21 -10.14
CA GLY A 232 -14.32 -18.09 -9.79
C GLY A 232 -12.96 -17.40 -9.59
N GLY A 233 -12.89 -16.10 -9.80
CA GLY A 233 -11.71 -15.25 -9.55
C GLY A 233 -11.90 -14.33 -8.35
N THR A 234 -10.81 -13.92 -7.69
CA THR A 234 -10.87 -12.94 -6.59
C THR A 234 -10.51 -11.55 -7.10
N PRO A 235 -11.45 -10.59 -7.16
CA PRO A 235 -11.16 -9.25 -7.67
C PRO A 235 -10.22 -8.45 -6.77
N SER A 236 -9.52 -7.49 -7.37
CA SER A 236 -8.85 -6.41 -6.63
C SER A 236 -9.80 -5.23 -6.38
N THR A 237 -9.34 -4.21 -5.65
CA THR A 237 -10.04 -2.91 -5.52
C THR A 237 -9.45 -1.85 -6.45
N LEU A 238 -10.28 -0.90 -6.91
CA LEU A 238 -9.88 0.26 -7.69
C LEU A 238 -9.73 1.50 -6.82
N LEU A 239 -8.73 2.31 -7.14
CA LEU A 239 -8.66 3.72 -6.80
C LEU A 239 -9.21 4.53 -7.98
N VAL A 240 -10.34 5.22 -7.77
CA VAL A 240 -10.98 6.09 -8.77
C VAL A 240 -10.58 7.53 -8.46
N HIS A 241 -9.55 8.03 -9.17
CA HIS A 241 -8.86 9.28 -8.85
C HIS A 241 -8.83 10.32 -9.97
N GLY A 242 -9.38 10.01 -11.15
CA GLY A 242 -9.51 10.94 -12.28
C GLY A 242 -10.64 11.94 -12.08
N ALA A 243 -10.58 13.10 -12.74
CA ALA A 243 -11.73 14.02 -12.69
C ALA A 243 -12.93 13.52 -13.52
N LEU A 244 -12.66 12.68 -14.54
CA LEU A 244 -13.66 12.11 -15.45
C LEU A 244 -13.79 10.59 -15.30
N SER A 245 -13.38 10.04 -14.15
CA SER A 245 -13.60 8.64 -13.81
C SER A 245 -14.68 8.49 -12.74
N PHE A 246 -15.39 7.37 -12.77
CA PHE A 246 -16.54 7.12 -11.90
C PHE A 246 -16.69 5.62 -11.60
N PRO A 247 -17.14 5.26 -10.38
CA PRO A 247 -17.40 3.88 -10.01
C PRO A 247 -18.68 3.35 -10.66
N LEU A 248 -18.75 2.05 -10.92
CA LEU A 248 -19.95 1.37 -11.45
C LEU A 248 -20.68 0.54 -10.37
N CYS A 249 -19.93 0.05 -9.39
CA CYS A 249 -20.45 -0.57 -8.17
C CYS A 249 -19.49 -0.31 -7.01
N LEU A 250 -20.03 -0.32 -5.79
CA LEU A 250 -19.31 -0.14 -4.54
C LEU A 250 -19.81 -1.17 -3.52
N ASP A 251 -18.91 -1.68 -2.69
CA ASP A 251 -19.31 -2.46 -1.52
C ASP A 251 -19.71 -1.55 -0.33
N SER A 252 -20.13 -2.17 0.78
CA SER A 252 -20.51 -1.45 2.00
C SER A 252 -19.37 -0.65 2.65
N SER A 253 -18.11 -0.93 2.27
CA SER A 253 -16.90 -0.21 2.69
C SER A 253 -16.40 0.75 1.61
N HIS A 254 -17.22 1.05 0.60
CA HIS A 254 -16.90 1.92 -0.53
C HIS A 254 -15.72 1.45 -1.40
N ARG A 255 -15.41 0.15 -1.40
CA ARG A 255 -14.43 -0.45 -2.30
C ARG A 255 -15.05 -0.68 -3.67
N CYS A 256 -14.32 -0.34 -4.72
CA CYS A 256 -14.81 -0.38 -6.10
C CYS A 256 -14.16 -1.52 -6.89
N PRO A 257 -14.91 -2.52 -7.39
CA PRO A 257 -14.35 -3.58 -8.26
C PRO A 257 -14.52 -3.30 -9.77
N LEU A 258 -15.39 -2.37 -10.17
CA LEU A 258 -15.64 -1.98 -11.56
C LEU A 258 -15.79 -0.45 -11.64
N ALA A 259 -15.04 0.17 -12.55
CA ALA A 259 -15.12 1.61 -12.80
C ALA A 259 -14.96 1.91 -14.29
N ALA A 260 -15.33 3.13 -14.67
CA ALA A 260 -15.16 3.64 -16.02
C ALA A 260 -14.58 5.05 -16.00
N ALA A 261 -14.04 5.49 -17.13
CA ALA A 261 -13.50 6.83 -17.31
C ALA A 261 -13.67 7.31 -18.74
N ARG A 262 -13.71 8.64 -18.90
CA ARG A 262 -13.50 9.31 -20.18
C ARG A 262 -12.13 9.98 -20.19
N TYR A 263 -11.44 9.90 -21.33
CA TYR A 263 -10.16 10.55 -21.52
C TYR A 263 -9.96 10.92 -22.99
N GLY A 264 -9.54 12.15 -23.25
CA GLY A 264 -9.56 12.72 -24.59
C GLY A 264 -10.95 12.60 -25.19
N ARG A 265 -11.01 11.97 -26.35
CA ARG A 265 -12.23 11.62 -27.07
C ARG A 265 -12.71 10.19 -26.82
N GLY A 266 -11.93 9.38 -26.11
CA GLY A 266 -12.19 7.98 -25.87
C GLY A 266 -12.75 7.67 -24.50
N ARG A 267 -12.86 6.37 -24.24
CA ARG A 267 -13.60 5.79 -23.12
C ARG A 267 -12.88 4.56 -22.59
N VAL A 268 -12.96 4.33 -21.28
CA VAL A 268 -12.28 3.22 -20.61
C VAL A 268 -13.23 2.54 -19.63
N VAL A 269 -13.26 1.22 -19.63
CA VAL A 269 -13.92 0.38 -18.62
C VAL A 269 -12.90 -0.58 -18.03
N VAL A 270 -12.86 -0.67 -16.70
CA VAL A 270 -11.89 -1.49 -15.96
C VAL A 270 -12.60 -2.49 -15.07
N ALA A 271 -12.21 -3.76 -15.21
CA ALA A 271 -12.57 -4.84 -14.30
C ALA A 271 -11.35 -5.32 -13.51
N THR A 272 -11.50 -5.53 -12.21
CA THR A 272 -10.38 -5.94 -11.33
C THR A 272 -10.10 -7.44 -11.30
N HIS A 273 -10.54 -8.16 -12.33
CA HIS A 273 -10.18 -9.55 -12.63
C HIS A 273 -10.49 -9.84 -14.11
N GLU A 274 -9.62 -10.55 -14.84
CA GLU A 274 -9.80 -10.84 -16.26
C GLU A 274 -11.01 -11.74 -16.54
N SER A 275 -11.32 -12.67 -15.61
CA SER A 275 -12.49 -13.56 -15.75
C SER A 275 -13.82 -12.83 -15.82
N HIS A 276 -13.89 -11.59 -15.32
CA HIS A 276 -15.09 -10.76 -15.45
C HIS A 276 -15.35 -10.37 -16.91
N LEU A 277 -14.31 -10.31 -17.74
CA LEU A 277 -14.41 -9.91 -19.14
C LEU A 277 -14.93 -11.02 -20.06
N PHE A 278 -15.15 -12.23 -19.55
CA PHE A 278 -15.72 -13.31 -20.35
C PHE A 278 -16.68 -14.18 -19.53
N SER A 279 -17.21 -13.67 -18.42
CA SER A 279 -18.20 -14.38 -17.64
C SER A 279 -19.60 -14.23 -18.25
N PRO A 280 -20.33 -15.33 -18.48
CA PRO A 280 -21.73 -15.25 -18.91
C PRO A 280 -22.62 -14.46 -17.95
N LYS A 281 -22.28 -14.45 -16.65
CA LYS A 281 -23.01 -13.68 -15.62
C LYS A 281 -22.96 -12.18 -15.85
N LEU A 282 -21.96 -11.70 -16.58
CA LEU A 282 -21.76 -10.29 -16.91
C LEU A 282 -22.02 -10.00 -18.39
N ALA A 283 -22.60 -10.93 -19.15
CA ALA A 283 -22.78 -10.78 -20.60
C ALA A 283 -23.48 -9.46 -20.96
N ARG A 284 -24.60 -9.15 -20.29
CA ARG A 284 -25.33 -7.88 -20.53
C ARG A 284 -24.48 -6.64 -20.24
N PHE A 285 -23.74 -6.65 -19.14
CA PHE A 285 -22.82 -5.56 -18.81
C PHE A 285 -21.72 -5.41 -19.87
N LEU A 286 -21.10 -6.50 -20.30
CA LEU A 286 -20.02 -6.48 -21.28
C LEU A 286 -20.50 -5.95 -22.63
N LEU A 287 -21.71 -6.29 -23.04
CA LEU A 287 -22.34 -5.75 -24.25
C LEU A 287 -22.59 -4.24 -24.13
N ASN A 288 -23.20 -3.79 -23.02
CA ASN A 288 -23.38 -2.36 -22.74
C ASN A 288 -22.03 -1.62 -22.73
N ALA A 289 -21.00 -2.22 -22.13
CA ALA A 289 -19.65 -1.68 -22.07
C ALA A 289 -19.05 -1.54 -23.47
N VAL A 290 -19.08 -2.57 -24.31
CA VAL A 290 -18.56 -2.49 -25.68
C VAL A 290 -19.32 -1.46 -26.52
N CYS A 291 -20.65 -1.41 -26.42
CA CYS A 291 -21.45 -0.39 -27.11
C CYS A 291 -21.10 1.03 -26.64
N TRP A 292 -20.94 1.22 -25.34
CA TRP A 292 -20.53 2.52 -24.78
C TRP A 292 -19.11 2.88 -25.21
N LEU A 293 -18.17 1.94 -25.21
CA LEU A 293 -16.78 2.14 -25.62
C LEU A 293 -16.64 2.47 -27.12
N ASP A 294 -17.43 1.83 -27.98
CA ASP A 294 -17.46 2.07 -29.42
C ASP A 294 -17.97 3.47 -29.77
N ALA A 295 -18.79 4.06 -28.89
CA ALA A 295 -19.35 5.40 -29.04
C ALA A 295 -20.12 5.61 -30.37
N GLY A 296 -20.68 4.55 -30.94
CA GLY A 296 -21.48 4.58 -32.17
C GLY A 296 -20.67 4.53 -33.47
N ARG A 297 -19.35 4.30 -33.41
CA ARG A 297 -18.48 4.14 -34.59
C ARG A 297 -18.81 2.89 -35.41
N LYS A 298 -19.42 1.88 -34.79
CA LYS A 298 -19.72 0.57 -35.39
C LYS A 298 -18.47 -0.09 -36.00
N GLY A 299 -17.31 0.15 -35.37
CA GLY A 299 -16.03 -0.38 -35.85
C GLY A 299 -15.76 -1.79 -35.33
N LEU A 300 -14.55 -2.28 -35.61
CA LEU A 300 -14.11 -3.61 -35.22
C LEU A 300 -13.65 -3.65 -33.77
N VAL A 301 -14.11 -4.65 -33.02
CA VAL A 301 -13.65 -4.91 -31.64
C VAL A 301 -12.47 -5.88 -31.67
N GLY A 302 -11.27 -5.39 -31.34
CA GLY A 302 -10.09 -6.23 -31.22
C GLY A 302 -9.98 -6.81 -29.81
N VAL A 303 -9.78 -8.12 -29.69
CA VAL A 303 -9.66 -8.83 -28.42
C VAL A 303 -8.27 -9.47 -28.33
N ASP A 304 -7.53 -9.14 -27.28
CA ASP A 304 -6.23 -9.76 -27.02
C ASP A 304 -6.37 -11.29 -26.89
N PRO A 305 -5.40 -12.09 -27.39
CA PRO A 305 -5.45 -13.55 -27.31
C PRO A 305 -5.73 -14.12 -25.92
N SER A 306 -5.31 -13.44 -24.85
CA SER A 306 -5.58 -13.86 -23.47
C SER A 306 -7.08 -13.83 -23.10
N LEU A 307 -7.88 -13.05 -23.82
CA LEU A 307 -9.31 -12.85 -23.60
C LEU A 307 -10.18 -13.45 -24.72
N LYS A 308 -9.66 -14.36 -25.54
CA LYS A 308 -10.38 -14.95 -26.71
C LYS A 308 -11.81 -15.45 -26.43
N LYS A 309 -12.10 -15.84 -25.17
CA LYS A 309 -13.44 -16.27 -24.74
C LYS A 309 -14.49 -15.14 -24.87
N LEU A 310 -14.08 -13.87 -24.78
CA LEU A 310 -14.95 -12.71 -24.96
C LEU A 310 -15.53 -12.65 -26.38
N CYS A 311 -14.78 -13.03 -27.43
CA CYS A 311 -15.30 -13.07 -28.81
C CYS A 311 -16.55 -13.95 -28.92
N GLY A 312 -16.56 -15.10 -28.23
CA GLY A 312 -17.73 -16.00 -28.23
C GLY A 312 -18.98 -15.35 -27.64
N LEU A 313 -18.84 -14.52 -26.61
CA LEU A 313 -19.95 -13.77 -26.02
C LEU A 313 -20.41 -12.62 -26.92
N LEU A 314 -19.48 -11.88 -27.52
CA LEU A 314 -19.80 -10.75 -28.38
C LEU A 314 -20.50 -11.17 -29.69
N SER A 315 -20.10 -12.30 -30.26
CA SER A 315 -20.70 -12.83 -31.49
C SER A 315 -22.16 -13.24 -31.33
N GLN A 316 -22.61 -13.61 -30.12
CA GLN A 316 -24.00 -13.98 -29.86
C GLN A 316 -24.98 -12.80 -30.07
N ASP A 317 -24.49 -11.57 -29.93
CA ASP A 317 -25.25 -10.33 -30.09
C ASP A 317 -24.86 -9.54 -31.35
N GLY A 318 -24.18 -10.19 -32.31
CA GLY A 318 -23.87 -9.58 -33.61
C GLY A 318 -22.77 -8.50 -33.58
N VAL A 319 -21.97 -8.42 -32.51
CA VAL A 319 -20.85 -7.49 -32.42
C VAL A 319 -19.66 -8.03 -33.23
N LYS A 320 -19.19 -7.25 -34.21
CA LYS A 320 -18.01 -7.58 -35.03
C LYS A 320 -16.76 -7.57 -34.15
N SER A 321 -16.24 -8.75 -33.82
CA SER A 321 -15.03 -8.90 -33.02
C SER A 321 -14.02 -9.85 -33.65
N GLN A 322 -12.73 -9.60 -33.42
CA GLN A 322 -11.65 -10.48 -33.85
C GLN A 322 -10.58 -10.59 -32.76
N VAL A 323 -9.85 -11.70 -32.75
CA VAL A 323 -8.67 -11.84 -31.90
C VAL A 323 -7.50 -11.13 -32.58
N SER A 324 -7.00 -10.05 -31.98
CA SER A 324 -5.88 -9.28 -32.52
C SER A 324 -5.13 -8.51 -31.43
N GLN A 325 -3.90 -8.09 -31.74
CA GLN A 325 -3.22 -7.03 -31.00
C GLN A 325 -3.88 -5.67 -31.31
N LEU A 326 -3.48 -4.61 -30.61
CA LEU A 326 -3.97 -3.27 -30.90
C LEU A 326 -3.55 -2.84 -32.32
N THR A 327 -4.51 -2.50 -33.16
CA THR A 327 -4.32 -1.96 -34.51
C THR A 327 -5.11 -0.66 -34.69
N GLY A 328 -4.77 0.14 -35.70
CA GLY A 328 -5.34 1.50 -35.87
C GLY A 328 -6.78 1.54 -36.38
N ASP A 329 -7.29 0.43 -36.90
CA ASP A 329 -8.63 0.26 -37.47
C ASP A 329 -9.70 -0.16 -36.43
N LEU A 330 -9.28 -0.47 -35.20
CA LEU A 330 -10.19 -0.89 -34.14
C LEU A 330 -11.01 0.29 -33.60
N SER A 331 -12.26 0.05 -33.23
CA SER A 331 -13.03 1.01 -32.44
C SER A 331 -12.94 0.76 -30.94
N VAL A 332 -12.80 -0.51 -30.55
CA VAL A 332 -12.65 -0.96 -29.17
C VAL A 332 -11.53 -1.99 -29.10
N TYR A 333 -10.68 -1.88 -28.08
CA TYR A 333 -9.65 -2.85 -27.78
C TYR A 333 -9.88 -3.45 -26.39
N CYS A 334 -9.92 -4.78 -26.31
CA CYS A 334 -10.15 -5.54 -25.10
C CYS A 334 -8.87 -6.29 -24.71
N CYS A 335 -8.27 -5.99 -23.56
CA CYS A 335 -6.99 -6.60 -23.15
C CYS A 335 -6.89 -6.92 -21.65
N SER A 336 -5.91 -7.74 -21.29
CA SER A 336 -5.56 -7.95 -19.88
C SER A 336 -4.64 -6.84 -19.36
N SER A 337 -4.62 -6.66 -18.04
CA SER A 337 -3.81 -5.63 -17.36
C SER A 337 -2.41 -6.13 -16.94
N TYR A 338 -1.95 -7.27 -17.47
CA TYR A 338 -0.68 -7.89 -17.07
C TYR A 338 0.54 -7.41 -17.86
N GLY A 339 0.33 -6.67 -18.94
CA GLY A 339 1.39 -6.10 -19.78
C GLY A 339 1.34 -4.58 -19.81
N SER A 340 2.49 -3.95 -20.06
CA SER A 340 2.61 -2.50 -20.28
C SER A 340 3.38 -2.13 -21.55
N LYS A 341 3.76 -3.12 -22.38
CA LYS A 341 4.56 -2.89 -23.60
C LYS A 341 3.85 -1.98 -24.60
N GLU A 342 2.52 -2.00 -24.63
CA GLU A 342 1.71 -1.20 -25.54
C GLU A 342 1.11 0.05 -24.89
N ALA A 343 1.55 0.44 -23.68
CA ALA A 343 0.92 1.51 -22.90
C ALA A 343 0.75 2.81 -23.70
N GLU A 344 1.81 3.33 -24.33
CA GLU A 344 1.73 4.57 -25.12
C GLU A 344 0.83 4.45 -26.36
N ARG A 345 0.75 3.25 -26.98
CA ARG A 345 -0.17 2.99 -28.09
C ARG A 345 -1.62 3.02 -27.61
N ILE A 346 -1.89 2.41 -26.46
CA ILE A 346 -3.22 2.40 -25.81
C ILE A 346 -3.61 3.83 -25.39
N HIS A 347 -2.69 4.59 -24.79
CA HIS A 347 -2.94 5.98 -24.41
C HIS A 347 -3.31 6.85 -25.60
N THR A 348 -2.57 6.71 -26.71
CA THR A 348 -2.85 7.42 -27.96
C THR A 348 -4.21 7.00 -28.52
N PHE A 349 -4.46 5.69 -28.61
CA PHE A 349 -5.71 5.12 -29.10
C PHE A 349 -6.92 5.66 -28.34
N VAL A 350 -6.89 5.64 -27.00
CA VAL A 350 -7.98 6.17 -26.17
C VAL A 350 -8.09 7.69 -26.31
N ALA A 351 -6.98 8.44 -26.24
CA ALA A 351 -7.00 9.90 -26.33
C ALA A 351 -7.67 10.37 -27.64
N GLU A 352 -7.42 9.69 -28.76
CA GLU A 352 -7.94 10.05 -30.09
C GLU A 352 -9.36 9.53 -30.36
N GLY A 353 -9.93 8.72 -29.47
CA GLY A 353 -11.34 8.31 -29.55
C GLY A 353 -11.61 6.85 -29.21
N GLY A 354 -10.60 5.99 -29.24
CA GLY A 354 -10.72 4.55 -29.02
C GLY A 354 -11.35 4.17 -27.68
N GLY A 355 -12.00 3.01 -27.65
CA GLY A 355 -12.57 2.43 -26.44
C GLY A 355 -11.68 1.34 -25.85
N LEU A 356 -11.33 1.41 -24.56
CA LEU A 356 -10.54 0.39 -23.87
C LEU A 356 -11.40 -0.40 -22.87
N LEU A 357 -11.47 -1.72 -23.04
CA LEU A 357 -11.98 -2.64 -22.02
C LEU A 357 -10.80 -3.43 -21.45
N VAL A 358 -10.51 -3.29 -20.17
CA VAL A 358 -9.30 -3.89 -19.57
C VAL A 358 -9.59 -4.60 -18.24
N GLY A 359 -8.94 -5.75 -18.05
CA GLY A 359 -9.23 -6.67 -16.94
C GLY A 359 -7.97 -7.25 -16.28
N GLY A 360 -7.96 -7.35 -14.96
CA GLY A 360 -6.99 -8.19 -14.23
C GLY A 360 -6.84 -7.81 -12.75
N GLN A 361 -6.05 -8.59 -12.01
CA GLN A 361 -5.85 -8.42 -10.57
C GLN A 361 -4.43 -8.03 -10.18
N ALA A 362 -4.31 -7.00 -9.34
CA ALA A 362 -3.03 -6.58 -8.78
C ALA A 362 -2.72 -7.23 -7.42
N TRP A 363 -3.69 -7.79 -6.69
CA TRP A 363 -3.43 -8.43 -5.39
C TRP A 363 -2.46 -9.62 -5.51
N TYR A 364 -2.60 -10.43 -6.55
CA TYR A 364 -1.70 -11.57 -6.76
C TYR A 364 -0.29 -11.07 -7.11
N TRP A 365 -0.20 -10.04 -7.96
CA TRP A 365 1.09 -9.40 -8.25
C TRP A 365 1.74 -8.84 -6.98
N ALA A 366 0.99 -8.15 -6.11
CA ALA A 366 1.48 -7.61 -4.85
C ALA A 366 1.97 -8.72 -3.90
N SER A 367 1.27 -9.87 -3.84
CA SER A 367 1.69 -11.03 -3.06
C SER A 367 3.04 -11.62 -3.52
N LYS A 368 3.36 -11.48 -4.81
CA LYS A 368 4.64 -11.92 -5.40
C LYS A 368 5.72 -10.84 -5.35
N ASN A 369 5.35 -9.60 -5.03
CA ASN A 369 6.22 -8.43 -5.02
C ASN A 369 6.09 -7.69 -3.68
N PRO A 370 6.42 -8.34 -2.55
CA PRO A 370 6.29 -7.72 -1.24
C PRO A 370 7.16 -6.45 -1.14
N GLY A 371 6.61 -5.39 -0.54
CA GLY A 371 7.28 -4.09 -0.41
C GLY A 371 7.22 -3.19 -1.64
N LYS A 372 6.62 -3.65 -2.76
CA LYS A 372 6.40 -2.83 -3.96
C LYS A 372 4.99 -2.27 -4.01
N ALA A 373 4.85 -1.02 -4.43
CA ALA A 373 3.56 -0.36 -4.47
C ALA A 373 2.82 -0.70 -5.78
N ALA A 374 1.81 -1.58 -5.71
CA ALA A 374 1.04 -2.02 -6.87
C ALA A 374 0.46 -0.85 -7.69
N VAL A 375 -0.03 0.19 -7.03
CA VAL A 375 -0.57 1.42 -7.65
C VAL A 375 0.40 2.11 -8.62
N ALA A 376 1.71 1.93 -8.43
CA ALA A 376 2.77 2.51 -9.26
C ALA A 376 3.44 1.48 -10.18
N GLU A 377 3.69 0.27 -9.68
CA GLU A 377 4.58 -0.69 -10.31
C GLU A 377 3.86 -1.83 -11.05
N TYR A 378 2.58 -2.08 -10.73
CA TYR A 378 1.78 -3.08 -11.45
C TYR A 378 1.68 -2.69 -12.94
N PRO A 379 1.99 -3.59 -13.90
CA PRO A 379 2.00 -3.26 -15.32
C PRO A 379 0.73 -2.57 -15.82
N GLY A 380 -0.45 -3.03 -15.39
CA GLY A 380 -1.72 -2.42 -15.76
C GLY A 380 -1.89 -0.98 -15.31
N ASN A 381 -1.30 -0.59 -14.18
CA ASN A 381 -1.39 0.77 -13.67
C ASN A 381 -0.51 1.75 -14.46
N ARG A 382 0.51 1.27 -15.18
CA ARG A 382 1.24 2.08 -16.17
C ARG A 382 0.34 2.51 -17.34
N ILE A 383 -0.75 1.77 -17.59
CA ILE A 383 -1.78 2.14 -18.56
C ILE A 383 -2.86 2.99 -17.88
N LEU A 384 -3.40 2.50 -16.77
CA LEU A 384 -4.63 3.00 -16.17
C LEU A 384 -4.48 4.34 -15.42
N ASN A 385 -3.32 4.62 -14.82
CA ASN A 385 -3.14 5.84 -14.02
C ASN A 385 -3.40 7.11 -14.85
N ARG A 386 -2.97 7.13 -16.12
CA ARG A 386 -3.23 8.23 -17.08
C ARG A 386 -4.72 8.51 -17.29
N PHE A 387 -5.56 7.50 -17.13
CA PHE A 387 -7.02 7.60 -17.25
C PHE A 387 -7.72 7.87 -15.90
N GLY A 388 -6.96 8.05 -14.82
CA GLY A 388 -7.51 8.33 -13.50
C GLY A 388 -8.09 7.12 -12.77
N LEU A 389 -7.57 5.92 -13.07
CA LEU A 389 -7.97 4.65 -12.47
C LEU A 389 -6.72 3.86 -12.08
N SER A 390 -6.73 3.17 -10.94
CA SER A 390 -5.64 2.26 -10.55
C SER A 390 -6.19 1.00 -9.91
N ILE A 391 -5.64 -0.16 -10.25
CA ILE A 391 -5.92 -1.45 -9.61
C ILE A 391 -4.98 -1.60 -8.40
N LEU A 392 -5.52 -1.65 -7.19
CA LEU A 392 -4.73 -1.74 -5.97
C LEU A 392 -4.41 -3.19 -5.59
N GLY A 393 -3.40 -3.37 -4.74
CA GLY A 393 -2.93 -4.69 -4.28
C GLY A 393 -3.86 -5.41 -3.29
N GLN A 394 -4.99 -4.81 -2.89
CA GLN A 394 -5.96 -5.41 -1.99
C GLN A 394 -7.03 -6.16 -2.75
N SER A 395 -7.41 -7.33 -2.23
CA SER A 395 -8.52 -8.12 -2.74
C SER A 395 -9.87 -7.64 -2.19
N ILE A 396 -10.92 -7.91 -2.96
CA ILE A 396 -12.33 -7.76 -2.59
C ILE A 396 -12.96 -9.15 -2.64
N ARG A 397 -13.90 -9.43 -1.73
CA ARG A 397 -14.64 -10.69 -1.72
C ARG A 397 -15.46 -10.83 -3.01
N PRO A 398 -15.42 -11.97 -3.73
CA PRO A 398 -16.37 -12.22 -4.81
C PRO A 398 -17.81 -12.22 -4.27
N ALA A 399 -18.65 -11.34 -4.79
CA ALA A 399 -20.04 -11.18 -4.35
C ALA A 399 -20.86 -10.52 -5.46
N ARG A 400 -22.17 -10.40 -5.22
CA ARG A 400 -23.05 -9.55 -6.00
C ARG A 400 -23.03 -8.14 -5.42
N TYR A 401 -22.80 -7.16 -6.28
CA TYR A 401 -22.68 -5.77 -5.87
C TYR A 401 -23.83 -4.94 -6.44
N PRO A 402 -24.50 -4.11 -5.63
CA PRO A 402 -25.49 -3.17 -6.15
C PRO A 402 -24.81 -2.21 -7.13
N THR A 403 -25.53 -1.87 -8.20
CA THR A 403 -25.10 -0.85 -9.14
C THR A 403 -25.11 0.52 -8.47
N VAL A 404 -24.19 1.39 -8.88
CA VAL A 404 -24.17 2.79 -8.44
C VAL A 404 -25.45 3.47 -8.96
N GLY A 405 -26.37 3.82 -8.07
CA GLY A 405 -27.64 4.48 -8.42
C GLY A 405 -27.51 5.99 -8.65
N ALA A 406 -28.63 6.67 -8.89
CA ALA A 406 -28.67 8.13 -8.93
C ALA A 406 -28.38 8.70 -7.52
N GLY A 407 -27.29 9.46 -7.37
CA GLY A 407 -26.92 10.06 -6.08
C GLY A 407 -25.43 10.34 -5.92
N GLU A 408 -25.05 10.77 -4.72
CA GLU A 408 -23.66 11.05 -4.37
C GLU A 408 -22.93 9.78 -3.91
N HIS A 409 -21.88 9.42 -4.62
CA HIS A 409 -21.06 8.24 -4.33
C HIS A 409 -19.64 8.61 -3.99
N TYR A 410 -18.95 7.67 -3.34
CA TYR A 410 -17.55 7.85 -3.00
C TYR A 410 -16.71 8.01 -4.27
N HIS A 411 -15.92 9.08 -4.31
CA HIS A 411 -14.92 9.36 -5.33
C HIS A 411 -13.74 10.08 -4.67
N PHE A 412 -12.50 9.67 -4.94
CA PHE A 412 -11.33 10.10 -4.17
C PHE A 412 -11.19 11.63 -4.11
N ARG A 413 -11.21 12.32 -5.26
CA ARG A 413 -11.07 13.78 -5.33
C ARG A 413 -12.17 14.53 -4.60
N ARG A 414 -13.38 13.97 -4.60
CA ARG A 414 -14.56 14.56 -3.95
C ARG A 414 -14.46 14.40 -2.44
N ALA A 415 -14.15 13.19 -1.97
CA ALA A 415 -13.92 12.92 -0.56
C ALA A 415 -12.78 13.79 -0.01
N LEU A 416 -11.68 13.93 -0.77
CA LEU A 416 -10.56 14.79 -0.40
C LEU A 416 -10.94 16.27 -0.35
N LEU A 417 -11.78 16.75 -1.28
CA LEU A 417 -12.28 18.13 -1.25
C LEU A 417 -13.07 18.40 0.03
N LEU A 418 -14.07 17.57 0.32
CA LEU A 418 -14.89 17.67 1.53
C LEU A 418 -14.03 17.60 2.80
N PHE A 419 -13.06 16.69 2.83
CA PHE A 419 -12.13 16.57 3.94
C PHE A 419 -11.29 17.84 4.11
N SER A 420 -10.71 18.36 3.02
CA SER A 420 -9.87 19.56 3.06
C SER A 420 -10.61 20.82 3.53
N THR A 421 -11.94 20.87 3.34
CA THR A 421 -12.78 21.98 3.80
C THR A 421 -13.22 21.81 5.26
N GLN A 422 -13.57 20.59 5.67
CA GLN A 422 -14.19 20.33 6.98
C GLN A 422 -13.20 19.92 8.08
N VAL A 423 -11.97 19.48 7.77
CA VAL A 423 -11.03 18.94 8.76
C VAL A 423 -10.72 19.92 9.91
N HIS A 424 -10.76 21.23 9.62
CA HIS A 424 -10.50 22.31 10.58
C HIS A 424 -11.73 22.80 11.32
N GLU A 425 -12.94 22.37 10.93
CA GLU A 425 -14.15 22.79 11.60
C GLU A 425 -14.21 22.16 13.00
N CYS A 426 -14.54 22.99 13.99
CA CYS A 426 -14.78 22.52 15.36
C CYS A 426 -16.11 21.75 15.48
N GLY A 427 -17.02 21.94 14.53
CA GLY A 427 -18.23 21.13 14.39
C GLY A 427 -17.93 19.70 13.92
N GLY A 428 -18.87 18.78 14.15
CA GLY A 428 -18.79 17.43 13.61
C GLY A 428 -18.80 17.43 12.08
N LEU A 429 -18.17 16.41 11.47
CA LEU A 429 -18.16 16.25 10.02
C LEU A 429 -19.60 16.12 9.48
N THR A 430 -19.87 16.76 8.35
CA THR A 430 -21.21 16.81 7.74
C THR A 430 -21.27 16.00 6.44
N GLY A 431 -22.47 15.54 6.11
CA GLY A 431 -22.73 14.87 4.83
C GLY A 431 -22.07 13.48 4.72
N PRO A 432 -21.74 13.03 3.51
CA PRO A 432 -21.28 11.65 3.28
C PRO A 432 -19.86 11.39 3.81
N LEU A 433 -19.09 12.44 4.12
CA LEU A 433 -17.68 12.34 4.52
C LEU A 433 -17.48 11.42 5.73
N GLN A 434 -18.37 11.46 6.73
CA GLN A 434 -18.26 10.63 7.94
C GLN A 434 -18.23 9.13 7.63
N ARG A 435 -18.90 8.69 6.56
CA ARG A 435 -18.89 7.29 6.09
C ARG A 435 -17.69 6.98 5.20
N TRP A 436 -17.03 8.01 4.67
CA TRP A 436 -15.96 7.89 3.68
C TRP A 436 -14.56 7.96 4.27
N LEU A 437 -14.38 8.34 5.55
CA LEU A 437 -13.07 8.57 6.17
C LEU A 437 -12.14 7.36 6.06
N HIS A 438 -12.62 6.17 6.40
CA HIS A 438 -11.79 4.96 6.34
C HIS A 438 -11.29 4.70 4.92
N ARG A 439 -12.17 4.82 3.91
CA ARG A 439 -11.80 4.64 2.51
C ARG A 439 -10.89 5.76 2.01
N LEU A 440 -11.12 7.00 2.44
CA LEU A 440 -10.27 8.15 2.13
C LEU A 440 -8.85 7.96 2.67
N ALA A 441 -8.69 7.45 3.89
CA ALA A 441 -7.38 7.14 4.45
C ALA A 441 -6.62 6.13 3.57
N GLN A 442 -7.29 5.05 3.16
CA GLN A 442 -6.70 4.01 2.29
C GLN A 442 -6.33 4.56 0.90
N ASP A 443 -7.20 5.38 0.31
CA ASP A 443 -6.94 5.96 -1.00
C ASP A 443 -5.88 7.07 -0.97
N CYS A 444 -5.79 7.84 0.12
CA CYS A 444 -4.67 8.75 0.35
C CYS A 444 -3.34 7.99 0.39
N ALA A 445 -3.28 6.88 1.13
CA ALA A 445 -2.08 6.05 1.19
C ALA A 445 -1.69 5.50 -0.19
N ALA A 446 -2.65 4.88 -0.88
CA ALA A 446 -2.42 4.36 -2.22
C ALA A 446 -1.99 5.46 -3.20
N PHE A 447 -2.68 6.60 -3.22
CA PHE A 447 -2.40 7.68 -4.16
C PHE A 447 -1.00 8.27 -3.97
N LEU A 448 -0.53 8.44 -2.72
CA LEU A 448 0.80 9.00 -2.43
C LEU A 448 1.95 8.14 -2.96
N HIS A 449 1.72 6.86 -3.21
CA HIS A 449 2.70 6.00 -3.85
C HIS A 449 2.74 6.12 -5.38
N ILE A 450 1.80 6.83 -6.01
CA ILE A 450 1.88 7.14 -7.44
C ILE A 450 3.02 8.15 -7.66
N PRO A 451 3.99 7.88 -8.57
CA PRO A 451 5.11 8.78 -8.79
C PRO A 451 4.65 10.18 -9.21
N ALA A 452 4.89 11.16 -8.33
CA ALA A 452 4.57 12.56 -8.60
C ALA A 452 5.71 13.31 -9.30
N ARG A 453 6.92 12.74 -9.34
CA ARG A 453 8.08 13.35 -9.99
C ARG A 453 7.81 13.49 -11.49
N ASP A 454 7.99 14.71 -12.00
CA ASP A 454 7.78 15.07 -13.40
C ASP A 454 6.33 14.88 -13.92
N CYS A 455 5.36 14.63 -13.04
CA CYS A 455 3.92 14.63 -13.34
C CYS A 455 3.21 15.78 -12.59
N PRO A 456 2.99 16.94 -13.23
CA PRO A 456 2.35 18.10 -12.61
C PRO A 456 0.99 17.80 -11.96
N ALA A 457 0.20 16.90 -12.54
CA ALA A 457 -1.10 16.52 -12.01
C ALA A 457 -1.01 15.85 -10.62
N TYR A 458 -0.12 14.87 -10.48
CA TYR A 458 0.09 14.17 -9.21
C TYR A 458 0.89 15.03 -8.22
N ALA A 459 1.88 15.78 -8.68
CA ALA A 459 2.61 16.73 -7.84
C ALA A 459 1.68 17.80 -7.22
N SER A 460 0.66 18.25 -7.96
CA SER A 460 -0.35 19.14 -7.43
C SER A 460 -1.15 18.49 -6.29
N LEU A 461 -1.59 17.24 -6.46
CA LEU A 461 -2.34 16.50 -5.44
C LEU A 461 -1.50 16.22 -4.18
N HIS A 462 -0.24 15.81 -4.35
CA HIS A 462 0.71 15.68 -3.22
C HIS A 462 0.81 17.01 -2.47
N ARG A 463 1.01 18.13 -3.17
CA ARG A 463 1.05 19.46 -2.55
C ARG A 463 -0.26 19.85 -1.85
N ILE A 464 -1.42 19.37 -2.30
CA ILE A 464 -2.70 19.59 -1.61
C ILE A 464 -2.71 18.80 -0.30
N LEU A 465 -2.41 17.50 -0.35
CA LEU A 465 -2.34 16.61 0.82
C LEU A 465 -1.35 17.14 1.86
N THR A 466 -0.13 17.51 1.46
CA THR A 466 0.87 18.13 2.33
C THR A 466 0.34 19.42 2.97
N LYS A 467 -0.39 20.26 2.23
CA LYS A 467 -0.95 21.51 2.76
C LYS A 467 -2.09 21.26 3.75
N VAL A 468 -2.91 20.25 3.52
CA VAL A 468 -3.96 19.83 4.47
C VAL A 468 -3.31 19.38 5.77
N LEU A 469 -2.27 18.55 5.69
CA LEU A 469 -1.55 18.08 6.86
C LEU A 469 -0.82 19.23 7.61
N GLN A 470 -0.07 20.07 6.90
CA GLN A 470 0.64 21.22 7.50
C GLN A 470 -0.30 22.20 8.22
N ARG A 471 -1.54 22.35 7.73
CA ARG A 471 -2.54 23.20 8.40
C ARG A 471 -3.19 22.51 9.59
N SER A 472 -3.34 21.19 9.54
CA SER A 472 -4.06 20.42 10.57
C SER A 472 -3.15 19.99 11.71
N GLY A 473 -1.85 19.88 11.45
CA GLY A 473 -0.91 19.21 12.33
C GLY A 473 -1.03 17.68 12.24
N ILE A 474 -0.06 17.00 12.86
CA ILE A 474 -0.13 15.55 13.06
C ILE A 474 -0.86 15.32 14.39
N PRO A 475 -1.97 14.55 14.39
CA PRO A 475 -2.70 14.25 15.62
C PRO A 475 -1.81 13.54 16.65
N GLN A 476 -2.02 13.86 17.92
CA GLN A 476 -1.47 13.08 19.02
C GLN A 476 -2.21 11.74 19.10
N VAL A 477 -1.47 10.65 19.29
CA VAL A 477 -2.04 9.31 19.47
C VAL A 477 -1.21 8.56 20.51
N SER A 478 -1.89 8.06 21.53
CA SER A 478 -1.26 7.31 22.63
C SER A 478 -2.27 6.38 23.30
N GLY A 479 -1.82 5.55 24.23
CA GLY A 479 -2.72 4.74 25.07
C GLY A 479 -3.74 5.57 25.86
N HIS A 480 -3.39 6.81 26.22
CA HIS A 480 -4.27 7.73 26.95
C HIS A 480 -5.09 8.65 26.02
N CYS A 481 -4.70 8.76 24.75
CA CYS A 481 -5.39 9.54 23.73
C CYS A 481 -5.59 8.67 22.48
N PRO A 482 -6.50 7.67 22.55
CA PRO A 482 -6.73 6.79 21.42
C PRO A 482 -7.51 7.47 20.30
N VAL A 483 -7.23 7.08 19.06
CA VAL A 483 -7.83 7.60 17.84
C VAL A 483 -8.71 6.53 17.21
N LYS A 484 -10.01 6.82 17.02
CA LYS A 484 -10.91 5.90 16.30
C LYS A 484 -10.51 5.80 14.83
N SER A 485 -10.55 4.62 14.23
CA SER A 485 -10.12 4.44 12.83
C SER A 485 -11.02 5.12 11.79
N ASN A 486 -12.27 5.42 12.15
CA ASN A 486 -13.18 6.22 11.34
C ASN A 486 -13.27 7.67 11.85
N SER A 487 -12.12 8.34 11.99
CA SER A 487 -11.99 9.72 12.44
C SER A 487 -11.13 10.55 11.49
N LYS A 488 -11.19 11.88 11.60
CA LYS A 488 -10.34 12.77 10.80
C LYS A 488 -8.86 12.63 11.20
N GLU A 489 -8.62 12.35 12.47
CA GLU A 489 -7.29 12.12 13.04
C GLU A 489 -6.65 10.87 12.42
N ALA A 490 -7.41 9.78 12.24
CA ALA A 490 -6.90 8.58 11.56
C ALA A 490 -6.48 8.85 10.11
N VAL A 491 -7.25 9.65 9.36
CA VAL A 491 -6.89 10.07 8.00
C VAL A 491 -5.60 10.88 8.01
N LEU A 492 -5.45 11.83 8.93
CA LEU A 492 -4.24 12.66 9.06
C LEU A 492 -3.00 11.83 9.46
N LEU A 493 -3.12 10.88 10.38
CA LEU A 493 -2.03 9.96 10.77
C LEU A 493 -1.57 9.09 9.59
N CYS A 494 -2.52 8.58 8.81
CA CYS A 494 -2.25 7.84 7.59
C CYS A 494 -1.49 8.73 6.58
N MET A 495 -2.04 9.92 6.27
CA MET A 495 -1.42 10.87 5.36
C MET A 495 0.00 11.27 5.80
N ALA A 496 0.22 11.49 7.10
CA ALA A 496 1.52 11.86 7.64
C ALA A 496 2.56 10.76 7.45
N THR A 497 2.18 9.53 7.79
CA THR A 497 3.03 8.35 7.60
C THR A 497 3.42 8.24 6.12
N GLU A 498 2.45 8.25 5.22
CA GLU A 498 2.67 8.01 3.79
C GLU A 498 3.43 9.14 3.10
N LEU A 499 3.16 10.40 3.47
CA LEU A 499 3.95 11.53 2.98
C LEU A 499 5.41 11.45 3.45
N SER A 500 5.68 10.95 4.67
CA SER A 500 7.05 10.75 5.15
C SER A 500 7.79 9.64 4.39
N LEU A 501 7.06 8.64 3.87
CA LEU A 501 7.64 7.54 3.12
C LEU A 501 7.96 7.91 1.66
N THR A 502 7.18 8.83 1.09
CA THR A 502 7.17 9.17 -0.35
C THR A 502 7.81 10.52 -0.68
N SER A 503 7.90 11.44 0.29
CA SER A 503 8.58 12.73 0.11
C SER A 503 10.11 12.55 0.10
N THR A 504 10.77 13.14 -0.90
CA THR A 504 12.24 13.26 -0.90
C THR A 504 12.75 14.23 0.17
N ASP A 505 11.90 15.17 0.61
CA ASP A 505 12.17 16.13 1.68
C ASP A 505 11.33 15.75 2.92
N GLY A 506 11.66 14.61 3.54
CA GLY A 506 11.04 14.18 4.81
C GLY A 506 11.20 15.19 5.96
N THR A 507 12.11 16.15 5.80
CA THR A 507 12.47 17.21 6.75
C THR A 507 11.38 18.28 6.95
N ALA A 508 10.37 18.37 6.08
CA ALA A 508 9.40 19.47 6.11
C ALA A 508 8.10 19.22 6.90
N LEU A 509 7.89 18.01 7.44
CA LEU A 509 6.64 17.65 8.14
C LEU A 509 6.73 17.85 9.66
N VAL A 510 7.85 17.45 10.28
CA VAL A 510 8.14 17.66 11.71
C VAL A 510 9.65 17.71 11.88
N GLN A 511 10.23 18.89 12.11
CA GLN A 511 11.54 19.01 12.73
C GLN A 511 11.30 19.33 14.20
N LYS A 512 11.28 18.29 15.04
CA LYS A 512 11.41 18.47 16.50
C LYS A 512 12.88 18.78 16.81
N SER A 513 13.15 19.62 17.81
CA SER A 513 14.51 19.87 18.27
C SER A 513 15.14 18.56 18.75
N ALA A 514 16.27 18.20 18.17
CA ALA A 514 17.00 16.98 18.51
C ALA A 514 17.94 17.23 19.69
N GLU A 515 17.39 17.30 20.91
CA GLU A 515 18.24 17.26 22.10
C GLU A 515 18.97 15.91 22.14
N GLY A 516 20.30 15.94 22.07
CA GLY A 516 21.15 14.75 22.21
C GLY A 516 21.44 13.97 20.93
N VAL A 517 21.06 14.45 19.74
CA VAL A 517 21.62 13.90 18.48
C VAL A 517 23.13 14.01 18.53
N CYS A 518 23.81 12.89 18.29
CA CYS A 518 25.27 12.92 18.24
C CYS A 518 25.71 13.74 17.02
N ASP A 519 26.44 14.82 17.26
CA ASP A 519 27.07 15.62 16.21
C ASP A 519 28.10 14.82 15.40
N LEU A 520 28.60 13.71 15.97
CA LEU A 520 29.59 12.83 15.35
C LEU A 520 28.96 11.52 14.82
N PRO A 521 29.39 11.04 13.64
CA PRO A 521 29.01 9.73 13.13
C PRO A 521 29.38 8.61 14.11
N ILE A 522 28.50 7.60 14.25
CA ILE A 522 28.75 6.44 15.10
C ILE A 522 28.98 5.21 14.22
N THR A 523 30.12 4.54 14.40
CA THR A 523 30.43 3.28 13.72
C THR A 523 30.10 2.09 14.59
N VAL A 524 29.41 1.10 14.00
CA VAL A 524 29.03 -0.16 14.65
C VAL A 524 29.46 -1.35 13.80
N GLU A 525 29.97 -2.39 14.45
CA GLU A 525 30.28 -3.67 13.81
C GLU A 525 29.05 -4.56 13.80
N ILE A 526 28.69 -5.07 12.62
CA ILE A 526 27.51 -5.91 12.42
C ILE A 526 27.95 -7.25 11.82
N ASP A 527 27.55 -8.36 12.43
CA ASP A 527 27.75 -9.69 11.83
C ASP A 527 26.77 -9.90 10.66
N GLY A 528 27.29 -9.75 9.45
CA GLY A 528 26.60 -10.02 8.18
C GLY A 528 26.55 -11.50 7.81
N THR A 529 27.06 -12.41 8.64
CA THR A 529 26.90 -13.85 8.45
C THR A 529 25.55 -14.30 9.00
N ASN A 530 24.79 -15.08 8.23
CA ASN A 530 23.48 -15.58 8.64
C ASN A 530 23.14 -16.91 7.95
N PRO A 531 23.48 -18.07 8.54
CA PRO A 531 23.21 -19.38 7.94
C PRO A 531 21.71 -19.75 7.93
N GLY A 532 20.90 -19.09 8.77
CA GLY A 532 19.48 -19.36 8.95
C GLY A 532 18.55 -18.54 8.06
N LYS A 533 17.32 -18.36 8.54
CA LYS A 533 16.34 -17.40 7.97
C LYS A 533 16.82 -15.95 8.21
N THR A 534 16.26 -15.00 7.49
CA THR A 534 16.53 -13.55 7.63
C THR A 534 16.63 -13.12 9.10
N ALA A 535 17.64 -12.35 9.48
CA ALA A 535 17.90 -12.00 10.88
C ALA A 535 18.09 -10.50 11.08
N TRP A 536 17.67 -9.98 12.24
CA TRP A 536 17.86 -8.58 12.61
C TRP A 536 19.08 -8.43 13.51
N ARG A 537 19.99 -7.53 13.13
CA ARG A 537 21.16 -7.15 13.92
C ARG A 537 20.92 -5.80 14.58
N SER A 538 21.02 -5.77 15.90
CA SER A 538 20.88 -4.55 16.71
C SER A 538 22.12 -3.67 16.54
N THR A 539 21.91 -2.36 16.37
CA THR A 539 22.99 -1.38 16.30
C THR A 539 23.25 -0.68 17.65
N GLY A 540 22.29 -0.76 18.59
CA GLY A 540 22.31 0.07 19.80
C GLY A 540 22.06 1.57 19.51
N LEU A 541 21.55 1.90 18.32
CA LEU A 541 21.24 3.26 17.89
C LEU A 541 19.74 3.45 17.70
N TYR A 542 19.28 4.67 17.90
CA TYR A 542 17.90 5.10 17.74
C TYR A 542 17.86 6.34 16.85
N LEU A 543 16.98 6.35 15.85
CA LEU A 543 16.69 7.54 15.06
C LEU A 543 15.57 8.32 15.75
N PRO A 544 15.80 9.59 16.14
CA PRO A 544 14.75 10.43 16.69
C PRO A 544 13.59 10.67 15.74
N GLU A 545 12.40 10.91 16.30
CA GLU A 545 11.17 11.22 15.56
C GLU A 545 11.39 12.39 14.57
N GLY A 546 10.97 12.23 13.32
CA GLY A 546 11.06 13.26 12.27
C GLY A 546 12.47 13.50 11.70
N HIS A 547 13.48 12.73 12.13
CA HIS A 547 14.86 12.90 11.68
C HIS A 547 15.23 11.98 10.50
N THR A 548 16.37 12.30 9.89
CA THR A 548 16.99 11.53 8.81
C THR A 548 18.32 10.96 9.29
N ALA A 549 18.47 9.65 9.22
CA ALA A 549 19.76 8.99 9.38
C ALA A 549 20.51 8.97 8.05
N VAL A 550 21.82 9.21 8.06
CA VAL A 550 22.67 8.90 6.91
C VAL A 550 23.51 7.68 7.24
N ILE A 551 23.31 6.62 6.49
CA ILE A 551 23.92 5.31 6.72
C ILE A 551 24.96 5.07 5.66
N THR A 552 26.20 4.87 6.10
CA THR A 552 27.35 4.57 5.24
C THR A 552 27.76 3.12 5.44
N CYS A 553 27.69 2.34 4.37
CA CYS A 553 28.01 0.92 4.32
C CYS A 553 29.22 0.68 3.39
N PRO A 554 30.04 -0.36 3.65
CA PRO A 554 31.10 -0.78 2.75
C PRO A 554 30.56 -1.24 1.40
N CYS A 555 31.39 -1.17 0.34
CA CYS A 555 30.99 -1.54 -1.02
C CYS A 555 30.40 -2.96 -1.12
N LEU A 556 30.96 -3.91 -0.37
CA LEU A 556 30.55 -5.33 -0.36
C LEU A 556 29.11 -5.56 0.12
N VAL A 557 28.52 -4.60 0.84
CA VAL A 557 27.15 -4.69 1.35
C VAL A 557 26.12 -4.25 0.29
N VAL A 558 26.53 -3.36 -0.63
CA VAL A 558 25.64 -2.77 -1.63
C VAL A 558 25.17 -3.85 -2.59
N GLY A 559 23.85 -4.06 -2.68
CA GLY A 559 23.26 -5.11 -3.52
C GLY A 559 23.36 -6.53 -2.94
N ALA A 560 23.96 -6.71 -1.75
CA ALA A 560 24.02 -8.01 -1.07
C ALA A 560 22.69 -8.43 -0.39
N GLY A 561 21.62 -7.67 -0.59
CA GLY A 561 20.28 -7.94 -0.06
C GLY A 561 20.06 -7.51 1.39
N LEU A 562 20.99 -6.78 2.00
CA LEU A 562 20.80 -6.19 3.33
C LEU A 562 19.77 -5.07 3.28
N LYS A 563 19.03 -4.91 4.38
CA LYS A 563 18.08 -3.81 4.56
C LYS A 563 18.37 -3.06 5.86
N VAL A 564 18.07 -1.78 5.87
CA VAL A 564 17.95 -1.00 7.10
C VAL A 564 16.49 -1.02 7.53
N GLN A 565 16.25 -1.22 8.82
CA GLN A 565 14.94 -0.99 9.42
C GLN A 565 15.05 -0.02 10.60
N ILE A 566 14.11 0.93 10.66
CA ILE A 566 13.91 1.82 11.80
C ILE A 566 12.58 1.41 12.45
N GLY A 567 12.62 1.17 13.75
CA GLY A 567 11.50 0.67 14.54
C GLY A 567 11.62 -0.82 14.84
N CYS A 568 11.27 -1.20 16.07
CA CYS A 568 11.37 -2.56 16.60
C CYS A 568 10.09 -3.40 16.37
N HIS A 569 8.99 -2.78 15.96
CA HIS A 569 7.69 -3.40 15.79
C HIS A 569 7.58 -4.17 14.45
N THR A 570 6.53 -4.99 14.29
CA THR A 570 6.11 -5.56 12.99
C THR A 570 4.64 -5.37 12.66
N ASP A 571 3.86 -4.92 13.63
CA ASP A 571 2.40 -4.92 13.52
C ASP A 571 1.87 -3.72 12.75
N ASP A 572 1.02 -4.02 11.76
CA ASP A 572 0.19 -3.07 11.04
C ASP A 572 -1.20 -2.98 11.69
N LEU A 573 -1.48 -1.85 12.33
CA LEU A 573 -2.75 -1.60 13.03
C LEU A 573 -3.80 -0.90 12.13
N SER A 574 -3.59 -0.82 10.81
CA SER A 574 -4.50 -0.12 9.88
C SER A 574 -5.94 -0.67 9.88
N HIS A 575 -6.14 -1.90 10.37
CA HIS A 575 -7.45 -2.54 10.51
C HIS A 575 -8.03 -2.48 11.93
N ALA A 576 -7.33 -1.88 12.89
CA ALA A 576 -7.84 -1.73 14.25
C ALA A 576 -9.05 -0.78 14.27
N LYS A 577 -10.00 -1.03 15.17
CA LYS A 577 -11.14 -0.12 15.39
C LYS A 577 -10.72 1.19 16.08
N GLU A 578 -9.64 1.11 16.83
CA GLU A 578 -9.07 2.19 17.63
C GLU A 578 -7.55 2.06 17.62
N LEU A 579 -6.86 3.19 17.55
CA LEU A 579 -5.41 3.33 17.44
C LEU A 579 -4.89 3.99 18.71
N LYS A 580 -4.04 3.29 19.47
CA LYS A 580 -3.28 3.79 20.63
C LYS A 580 -1.86 4.22 20.27
N ARG A 581 -1.47 4.03 19.01
CA ARG A 581 -0.29 4.60 18.36
C ARG A 581 -0.56 4.74 16.86
N ALA A 582 0.35 5.37 16.12
CA ALA A 582 0.26 5.37 14.66
C ALA A 582 0.23 3.93 14.11
N PRO A 583 -0.52 3.68 13.01
CA PRO A 583 -0.83 2.32 12.59
C PRO A 583 0.40 1.52 12.15
N VAL A 584 1.32 2.17 11.43
CA VAL A 584 2.60 1.61 10.99
C VAL A 584 3.72 2.54 11.46
N VAL A 585 4.56 2.05 12.35
CA VAL A 585 5.67 2.80 12.98
C VAL A 585 7.05 2.28 12.57
N ILE A 586 7.12 1.60 11.43
CA ILE A 586 8.35 1.04 10.88
C ILE A 586 8.72 1.69 9.55
N ARG A 587 10.02 1.82 9.31
CA ARG A 587 10.57 2.19 8.00
C ARG A 587 11.64 1.19 7.61
N THR A 588 11.46 0.55 6.45
CA THR A 588 12.44 -0.40 5.90
C THR A 588 12.88 0.03 4.52
N CYS A 589 14.17 -0.05 4.22
CA CYS A 589 14.73 0.21 2.89
C CYS A 589 15.92 -0.70 2.60
N ASP A 590 16.07 -1.12 1.35
CA ASP A 590 17.22 -1.89 0.88
C ASP A 590 18.50 -1.04 0.94
N VAL A 591 19.66 -1.65 1.22
CA VAL A 591 20.96 -0.97 1.12
C VAL A 591 21.36 -0.90 -0.36
N ALA A 592 20.90 0.15 -1.03
CA ALA A 592 21.00 0.30 -2.49
C ALA A 592 22.27 1.02 -2.96
N CYS A 593 22.91 1.78 -2.08
CA CYS A 593 24.17 2.49 -2.35
C CYS A 593 25.01 2.59 -1.07
N GLN A 594 26.28 2.96 -1.21
CA GLN A 594 27.21 3.04 -0.07
C GLN A 594 26.77 4.07 0.98
N LYS A 595 26.29 5.24 0.55
CA LYS A 595 25.80 6.30 1.42
C LYS A 595 24.34 6.57 1.11
N GLN A 596 23.45 6.26 2.04
CA GLN A 596 22.01 6.40 1.85
C GLN A 596 21.35 7.15 3.01
N SER A 597 20.35 7.97 2.69
CA SER A 597 19.56 8.69 3.68
C SER A 597 18.24 7.97 3.95
N VAL A 598 17.90 7.81 5.23
CA VAL A 598 16.68 7.15 5.67
C VAL A 598 15.95 8.03 6.68
N SER A 599 14.78 8.53 6.30
CA SER A 599 13.91 9.34 7.16
C SER A 599 12.81 8.47 7.76
N CYS A 600 12.47 8.72 9.02
CA CYS A 600 11.33 8.07 9.68
C CYS A 600 10.56 9.11 10.49
N LEU A 601 9.26 9.27 10.20
CA LEU A 601 8.42 10.19 10.94
C LEU A 601 8.36 9.83 12.42
N TRP A 602 8.20 8.56 12.76
CA TRP A 602 7.94 8.11 14.13
C TRP A 602 9.22 7.83 14.95
N GLY A 603 10.37 7.82 14.29
CA GLY A 603 11.63 7.38 14.91
C GLY A 603 11.63 5.88 15.23
N GLY A 604 12.73 5.38 15.79
CA GLY A 604 12.85 3.96 16.13
C GLY A 604 14.28 3.48 16.30
N LEU A 605 14.44 2.31 16.93
CA LEU A 605 15.72 1.61 16.96
C LEU A 605 16.15 1.26 15.53
N ILE A 606 17.44 1.38 15.25
CA ILE A 606 18.02 1.10 13.94
C ILE A 606 18.52 -0.34 13.91
N TYR A 607 18.05 -1.11 12.94
CA TYR A 607 18.41 -2.50 12.70
C TYR A 607 19.01 -2.69 11.32
N ILE A 608 19.95 -3.62 11.22
CA ILE A 608 20.41 -4.15 9.94
C ILE A 608 19.81 -5.53 9.76
N ILE A 609 18.97 -5.67 8.74
CA ILE A 609 18.36 -6.94 8.36
C ILE A 609 19.31 -7.66 7.41
N VAL A 610 19.82 -8.80 7.86
CA VAL A 610 20.71 -9.67 7.12
C VAL A 610 19.88 -10.77 6.44
N PRO A 611 19.97 -10.94 5.11
CA PRO A 611 19.20 -11.95 4.40
C PRO A 611 19.61 -13.37 4.81
N ALA A 612 18.74 -14.33 4.53
CA ALA A 612 19.05 -15.75 4.74
C ALA A 612 20.29 -16.17 3.93
N ARG A 613 21.13 -17.02 4.51
CA ARG A 613 22.36 -17.59 3.90
C ARG A 613 23.44 -16.56 3.55
N SER A 614 23.43 -15.40 4.19
CA SER A 614 24.47 -14.39 4.01
C SER A 614 25.81 -14.87 4.59
N VAL A 615 26.92 -14.54 3.92
CA VAL A 615 28.29 -14.96 4.28
C VAL A 615 29.27 -13.77 4.33
N LEU A 616 28.75 -12.56 4.57
CA LEU A 616 29.53 -11.33 4.48
C LEU A 616 30.57 -11.13 5.59
N GLY A 617 30.51 -11.91 6.69
CA GLY A 617 31.34 -11.67 7.86
C GLY A 617 30.96 -10.38 8.60
N ASN A 618 31.86 -9.87 9.43
CA ASN A 618 31.66 -8.61 10.13
C ASN A 618 31.76 -7.42 9.16
N VAL A 619 30.81 -6.50 9.25
CA VAL A 619 30.74 -5.29 8.44
C VAL A 619 30.62 -4.05 9.34
N SER A 620 31.51 -3.09 9.10
CA SER A 620 31.51 -1.78 9.76
C SER A 620 30.47 -0.88 9.10
N ILE A 621 29.45 -0.44 9.84
CA ILE A 621 28.42 0.48 9.35
C ILE A 621 28.49 1.78 10.15
N THR A 622 28.54 2.91 9.46
CA THR A 622 28.56 4.25 10.08
C THR A 622 27.19 4.91 9.96
N VAL A 623 26.69 5.48 11.04
CA VAL A 623 25.38 6.14 11.10
C VAL A 623 25.53 7.57 11.62
N GLU A 624 25.03 8.53 10.84
CA GLU A 624 24.92 9.95 11.20
C GLU A 624 23.45 10.28 11.53
N GLY A 625 23.19 11.21 12.45
CA GLY A 625 21.82 11.66 12.79
C GLY A 625 21.05 10.77 13.78
N ALA A 626 21.74 9.82 14.43
CA ALA A 626 21.16 8.92 15.42
C ALA A 626 21.63 9.25 16.85
N VAL A 627 20.92 8.73 17.85
CA VAL A 627 21.30 8.75 19.27
C VAL A 627 21.61 7.34 19.75
N ARG A 628 22.35 7.21 20.85
CA ARG A 628 22.56 5.91 21.49
C ARG A 628 21.29 5.46 22.21
N ALA A 629 21.03 4.16 22.19
CA ALA A 629 19.99 3.51 22.97
C ALA A 629 20.60 2.69 24.11
N PRO A 630 19.93 2.57 25.27
CA PRO A 630 20.36 1.64 26.31
C PRO A 630 20.39 0.22 25.74
N PHE A 631 21.58 -0.35 25.61
CA PHE A 631 21.77 -1.69 25.07
C PHE A 631 22.75 -2.45 25.96
N PHE A 632 22.27 -3.48 26.63
CA PHE A 632 23.09 -4.37 27.44
C PHE A 632 23.14 -5.75 26.80
N LYS A 633 24.34 -6.27 26.58
CA LYS A 633 24.58 -7.62 26.10
C LYS A 633 25.37 -8.41 27.13
N LEU A 634 24.81 -9.55 27.55
CA LEU A 634 25.43 -10.41 28.54
C LEU A 634 26.85 -10.82 28.09
N ALA A 635 27.80 -10.75 29.02
CA ALA A 635 29.24 -10.99 28.82
C ALA A 635 30.02 -9.95 27.99
N GLU A 636 29.36 -9.03 27.26
CA GLU A 636 30.04 -8.00 26.46
C GLU A 636 29.97 -6.59 27.08
N THR A 637 28.82 -6.22 27.65
CA THR A 637 28.64 -4.88 28.22
C THR A 637 29.31 -4.74 29.59
N CYS A 638 30.10 -3.67 29.77
CA CYS A 638 30.73 -3.35 31.04
C CYS A 638 29.70 -2.85 32.07
N GLU A 639 29.70 -3.44 33.27
CA GLU A 639 28.71 -3.13 34.31
C GLU A 639 28.86 -1.73 34.90
N SER A 640 30.10 -1.25 35.08
CA SER A 640 30.34 0.11 35.59
C SER A 640 29.84 1.16 34.58
N GLN A 641 30.07 0.95 33.29
CA GLN A 641 29.56 1.80 32.22
C GLN A 641 28.03 1.75 32.14
N TRP A 642 27.44 0.56 32.31
CA TRP A 642 26.00 0.37 32.37
C TRP A 642 25.36 1.25 33.45
N LYS A 643 25.85 1.14 34.68
CA LYS A 643 25.37 1.91 35.84
C LYS A 643 25.58 3.41 35.68
N THR A 644 26.73 3.80 35.12
CA THR A 644 27.14 5.21 35.06
C THR A 644 26.41 5.97 33.95
N TYR A 645 26.32 5.42 32.74
CA TYR A 645 25.78 6.17 31.60
C TYR A 645 25.00 5.39 30.53
N ILE A 646 25.26 4.10 30.28
CA ILE A 646 24.57 3.39 29.16
C ILE A 646 23.06 3.28 29.42
N ARG A 647 22.65 2.95 30.66
CA ARG A 647 21.22 2.87 31.02
C ARG A 647 20.48 4.21 30.92
N HIS A 648 21.24 5.31 30.90
CA HIS A 648 20.73 6.68 30.85
C HIS A 648 20.75 7.30 29.45
N TYR A 649 21.13 6.54 28.41
CA TYR A 649 21.04 7.03 27.04
C TYR A 649 19.60 7.45 26.67
N PRO A 650 19.46 8.45 25.78
CA PRO A 650 18.20 9.20 25.63
C PRO A 650 17.10 8.45 24.86
N ALA A 651 17.42 7.35 24.16
CA ALA A 651 16.42 6.64 23.37
C ALA A 651 15.24 6.14 24.23
N PRO A 652 14.00 6.16 23.71
CA PRO A 652 12.81 5.70 24.44
C PRO A 652 12.71 4.17 24.53
N TRP A 653 13.49 3.44 23.73
CA TRP A 653 13.54 1.97 23.72
C TRP A 653 14.93 1.49 24.11
N ALA A 654 14.95 0.39 24.86
CA ALA A 654 16.15 -0.30 25.30
C ALA A 654 16.15 -1.77 24.84
N GLU A 655 17.34 -2.34 24.66
CA GLU A 655 17.53 -3.76 24.37
C GLU A 655 18.36 -4.43 25.47
N LEU A 656 17.91 -5.60 25.93
CA LEU A 656 18.67 -6.49 26.80
C LEU A 656 18.88 -7.83 26.07
N ALA A 657 20.13 -8.20 25.82
CA ALA A 657 20.49 -9.32 24.97
C ALA A 657 21.25 -10.43 25.70
N VAL A 658 20.85 -11.66 25.39
CA VAL A 658 21.61 -12.90 25.62
C VAL A 658 21.88 -13.57 24.28
N GLU A 659 22.59 -14.70 24.26
CA GLU A 659 23.01 -15.34 23.01
C GLU A 659 21.83 -15.70 22.08
N ASN A 660 20.72 -16.16 22.66
CA ASN A 660 19.56 -16.66 21.90
C ASN A 660 18.31 -15.78 21.98
N LEU A 661 18.32 -14.66 22.71
CA LEU A 661 17.13 -13.82 22.93
C LEU A 661 17.51 -12.36 23.14
N ILE A 662 16.72 -11.46 22.57
CA ILE A 662 16.79 -10.02 22.81
C ILE A 662 15.41 -9.51 23.26
N LEU A 663 15.36 -8.91 24.44
CA LEU A 663 14.18 -8.22 24.95
C LEU A 663 14.25 -6.75 24.54
N THR A 664 13.18 -6.23 23.93
CA THR A 664 13.03 -4.82 23.59
C THR A 664 11.88 -4.22 24.39
N VAL A 665 12.20 -3.28 25.27
CA VAL A 665 11.28 -2.70 26.26
C VAL A 665 11.46 -1.18 26.33
N PRO A 666 10.50 -0.42 26.88
CA PRO A 666 10.70 1.01 27.12
C PRO A 666 11.92 1.25 28.02
N SER A 667 12.75 2.25 27.69
CA SER A 667 13.95 2.57 28.45
C SER A 667 13.66 2.92 29.91
N ASP A 668 12.53 3.55 30.19
CA ASP A 668 12.12 3.90 31.57
C ASP A 668 11.98 2.66 32.47
N SER A 669 11.61 1.52 31.90
CA SER A 669 11.50 0.26 32.61
C SER A 669 12.84 -0.37 33.01
N ILE A 670 13.97 0.09 32.44
CA ILE A 670 15.31 -0.44 32.75
C ILE A 670 16.26 0.60 33.35
N ARG A 671 15.92 1.90 33.33
CA ARG A 671 16.79 2.97 33.84
C ARG A 671 17.18 2.79 35.31
N HIS A 672 16.31 2.20 36.10
CA HIS A 672 16.54 1.90 37.51
C HIS A 672 17.29 0.57 37.73
N MET A 673 17.46 -0.27 36.70
CA MET A 673 18.11 -1.57 36.78
C MET A 673 19.63 -1.40 36.82
N GLU A 674 20.24 -1.51 37.99
CA GLU A 674 21.69 -1.40 38.15
C GLU A 674 22.47 -2.61 37.63
N ASN A 675 21.91 -3.81 37.77
CA ASN A 675 22.57 -5.05 37.35
C ASN A 675 21.61 -5.97 36.59
N PRO A 676 21.68 -5.98 35.25
CA PRO A 676 20.86 -6.86 34.42
C PRO A 676 21.30 -8.33 34.44
N ARG A 677 22.47 -8.68 35.02
CA ARG A 677 23.05 -10.02 34.89
C ARG A 677 22.16 -11.14 35.46
N PRO A 678 21.58 -11.05 36.68
CA PRO A 678 20.75 -12.14 37.20
C PRO A 678 19.53 -12.44 36.32
N LEU A 679 18.91 -11.38 35.78
CA LEU A 679 17.79 -11.49 34.85
C LEU A 679 18.21 -12.18 33.55
N LEU A 680 19.30 -11.71 32.95
CA LEU A 680 19.76 -12.24 31.67
C LEU A 680 20.35 -13.64 31.79
N THR A 681 20.95 -13.99 32.93
CA THR A 681 21.35 -15.38 33.21
C THR A 681 20.13 -16.30 33.23
N LEU A 682 19.05 -15.91 33.92
CA LEU A 682 17.82 -16.70 33.95
C LEU A 682 17.19 -16.85 32.55
N TRP A 683 17.15 -15.76 31.76
CA TRP A 683 16.68 -15.85 30.37
C TRP A 683 17.56 -16.73 29.49
N ASN A 684 18.88 -16.71 29.70
CA ASN A 684 19.79 -17.60 28.99
C ASN A 684 19.51 -19.07 29.34
N GLU A 685 19.30 -19.39 30.62
CA GLU A 685 18.90 -20.73 31.08
C GLU A 685 17.56 -21.18 30.46
N ILE A 686 16.57 -20.28 30.40
CA ILE A 686 15.29 -20.54 29.74
C ILE A 686 15.49 -20.90 28.26
N MET A 687 16.30 -20.13 27.53
CA MET A 687 16.54 -20.40 26.10
C MET A 687 17.31 -21.71 25.87
N VAL A 688 18.23 -22.08 26.77
CA VAL A 688 18.89 -23.40 26.74
C VAL A 688 17.87 -24.52 26.98
N ALA A 689 16.92 -24.34 27.90
CA ALA A 689 15.85 -25.32 28.12
C ALA A 689 14.93 -25.44 26.90
N ILE A 690 14.61 -24.31 26.24
CA ILE A 690 13.83 -24.31 25.00
C ILE A 690 14.55 -25.09 23.89
N SER A 691 15.85 -24.84 23.69
CA SER A 691 16.66 -25.54 22.69
C SER A 691 16.72 -27.03 22.97
N LYS A 692 16.85 -27.40 24.25
CA LYS A 692 16.91 -28.79 24.70
C LYS A 692 15.63 -29.54 24.38
N LEU A 693 14.46 -29.00 24.77
CA LEU A 693 13.19 -29.66 24.46
C LEU A 693 12.96 -29.71 22.95
N ALA A 694 13.30 -28.65 22.21
CA ALA A 694 13.16 -28.64 20.75
C ALA A 694 14.16 -29.57 20.03
N ALA A 695 15.10 -30.19 20.74
CA ALA A 695 16.14 -31.05 20.20
C ALA A 695 16.98 -30.39 19.08
N ILE A 696 17.28 -29.09 19.25
CA ILE A 696 18.09 -28.29 18.32
C ILE A 696 19.42 -27.88 18.98
N PRO A 697 20.43 -27.44 18.19
CA PRO A 697 21.67 -26.90 18.74
C PRO A 697 21.41 -25.78 19.76
N THR A 698 22.21 -25.76 20.83
CA THR A 698 22.06 -24.79 21.93
C THR A 698 22.16 -23.35 21.44
N LYS A 699 23.02 -23.08 20.45
CA LYS A 699 23.12 -21.77 19.81
C LYS A 699 22.16 -21.68 18.65
N PHE A 700 21.27 -20.69 18.68
CA PHE A 700 20.31 -20.48 17.61
C PHE A 700 20.98 -19.84 16.39
N PRO A 701 20.48 -20.09 15.16
CA PRO A 701 20.99 -19.41 13.96
C PRO A 701 20.84 -17.89 14.00
N ARG A 702 19.87 -17.40 14.79
CA ARG A 702 19.64 -16.00 15.13
C ARG A 702 19.02 -15.93 16.53
N PRO A 703 19.29 -14.89 17.32
CA PRO A 703 18.56 -14.69 18.57
C PRO A 703 17.09 -14.43 18.27
N GLU A 704 16.19 -15.03 19.05
CA GLU A 704 14.77 -14.67 19.11
C GLU A 704 14.61 -13.25 19.66
N ARG A 705 13.45 -12.63 19.44
CA ARG A 705 13.18 -11.26 19.88
C ARG A 705 11.80 -11.17 20.50
N ILE A 706 11.68 -10.47 21.62
CA ILE A 706 10.40 -10.09 22.21
C ILE A 706 10.35 -8.57 22.29
N VAL A 707 9.32 -7.98 21.70
CA VAL A 707 9.08 -6.54 21.65
C VAL A 707 7.75 -6.25 22.34
N THR A 708 7.78 -5.35 23.31
CA THR A 708 6.55 -4.88 23.95
C THR A 708 6.03 -3.63 23.27
N ASP A 709 4.71 -3.48 23.15
CA ASP A 709 4.06 -2.35 22.49
C ASP A 709 2.80 -1.92 23.26
N VAL A 710 2.41 -0.65 23.12
CA VAL A 710 1.16 -0.12 23.72
C VAL A 710 -0.08 -0.73 23.07
N GLN A 711 0.06 -1.23 21.84
CA GLN A 711 -0.98 -1.93 21.11
C GLN A 711 -0.39 -2.88 20.07
N ILE A 712 -0.81 -4.14 20.13
CA ILE A 712 -0.51 -5.17 19.13
C ILE A 712 -1.74 -5.48 18.27
N SER A 713 -1.51 -6.19 17.18
CA SER A 713 -2.49 -6.50 16.13
C SER A 713 -3.51 -7.55 16.54
N CYS A 714 -3.14 -8.49 17.40
CA CYS A 714 -4.02 -9.53 17.93
C CYS A 714 -3.55 -10.07 19.29
N GLY A 715 -4.48 -10.65 20.05
CA GLY A 715 -4.18 -11.36 21.29
C GLY A 715 -3.61 -10.49 22.42
N TRP A 716 -3.06 -11.18 23.41
CA TRP A 716 -2.28 -10.58 24.51
C TRP A 716 -0.78 -10.54 24.19
N MET A 717 -0.30 -11.62 23.57
CA MET A 717 0.97 -11.72 22.87
C MET A 717 0.71 -12.52 21.59
N HIS A 718 1.62 -12.43 20.62
CA HIS A 718 1.62 -13.35 19.48
C HIS A 718 3.03 -13.66 18.98
N ALA A 719 3.20 -14.89 18.53
CA ALA A 719 4.45 -15.41 18.00
C ALA A 719 4.86 -14.70 16.71
N GLY A 720 6.16 -14.77 16.42
CA GLY A 720 6.74 -14.09 15.28
C GLY A 720 8.23 -13.83 15.46
N TYR A 721 8.78 -13.02 14.55
CA TYR A 721 10.12 -12.47 14.68
C TYR A 721 10.05 -10.97 14.40
N PRO A 722 9.83 -10.15 15.44
CA PRO A 722 9.77 -10.49 16.87
C PRO A 722 8.44 -11.10 17.32
N ILE A 723 8.43 -11.69 18.51
CA ILE A 723 7.23 -11.89 19.33
C ILE A 723 6.76 -10.50 19.78
N MET A 724 5.48 -10.20 19.61
CA MET A 724 4.88 -8.94 20.05
C MET A 724 4.05 -9.17 21.32
N GLY A 725 4.16 -8.28 22.31
CA GLY A 725 3.34 -8.33 23.52
C GLY A 725 2.94 -6.96 24.03
N HIS A 726 1.91 -6.88 24.88
CA HIS A 726 1.53 -5.59 25.49
C HIS A 726 2.56 -5.09 26.50
N LEU A 727 2.65 -3.76 26.70
CA LEU A 727 3.50 -3.12 27.71
C LEU A 727 3.29 -3.66 29.13
N ASP A 728 2.09 -4.13 29.46
CA ASP A 728 1.78 -4.75 30.74
C ASP A 728 2.64 -6.00 31.01
N SER A 729 3.17 -6.63 29.96
CA SER A 729 4.07 -7.79 30.05
C SER A 729 5.51 -7.40 30.44
N VAL A 730 5.88 -6.12 30.44
CA VAL A 730 7.26 -5.69 30.76
C VAL A 730 7.64 -6.12 32.17
N LYS A 731 6.77 -5.90 33.16
CA LYS A 731 7.07 -6.21 34.56
C LYS A 731 7.38 -7.70 34.75
N GLN A 732 6.54 -8.58 34.21
CA GLN A 732 6.74 -10.03 34.33
C GLN A 732 8.02 -10.52 33.62
N MET A 733 8.49 -9.82 32.58
CA MET A 733 9.69 -10.20 31.82
C MET A 733 10.99 -9.67 32.42
N LEU A 734 10.93 -8.65 33.28
CA LEU A 734 12.12 -8.00 33.86
C LEU A 734 12.31 -8.27 35.36
N ASP A 735 11.29 -8.75 36.07
CA ASP A 735 11.35 -9.04 37.50
C ASP A 735 11.67 -10.52 37.76
N VAL A 736 12.93 -10.80 38.13
CA VAL A 736 13.42 -12.15 38.43
C VAL A 736 12.64 -12.82 39.57
N ASN A 737 12.24 -12.07 40.59
CA ASN A 737 11.49 -12.63 41.70
C ASN A 737 10.10 -13.04 41.22
N HIS A 738 9.43 -12.17 40.47
CA HIS A 738 8.15 -12.50 39.86
C HIS A 738 8.22 -13.74 38.95
N MET A 739 9.23 -13.82 38.08
CA MET A 739 9.44 -14.98 37.20
C MET A 739 9.58 -16.28 37.99
N LYS A 740 10.29 -16.26 39.13
CA LYS A 740 10.50 -17.45 39.98
C LYS A 740 9.31 -17.81 40.86
N THR A 741 8.49 -16.83 41.26
CA THR A 741 7.35 -17.08 42.16
C THR A 741 6.04 -17.32 41.43
N THR A 742 5.80 -16.59 40.34
CA THR A 742 4.52 -16.58 39.62
C THR A 742 4.62 -17.26 38.26
N GLY A 743 5.83 -17.31 37.68
CA GLY A 743 6.07 -17.91 36.37
C GLY A 743 6.00 -16.90 35.22
N LEU A 744 6.16 -17.41 34.00
CA LEU A 744 6.24 -16.60 32.78
C LEU A 744 5.53 -17.28 31.61
N TRP A 745 4.28 -17.67 31.80
CA TRP A 745 3.55 -18.51 30.84
C TRP A 745 3.47 -17.90 29.42
N GLY A 746 3.05 -16.63 29.31
CA GLY A 746 2.83 -15.95 28.02
C GLY A 746 4.09 -15.90 27.13
N PRO A 747 5.18 -15.26 27.56
CA PRO A 747 6.41 -15.20 26.77
C PRO A 747 6.98 -16.57 26.37
N ILE A 748 6.91 -17.57 27.26
CA ILE A 748 7.40 -18.92 26.94
C ILE A 748 6.46 -19.64 25.96
N HIS A 749 5.16 -19.43 26.07
CA HIS A 749 4.16 -19.95 25.13
C HIS A 749 4.44 -19.46 23.69
N GLU A 750 4.72 -18.17 23.51
CA GLU A 750 5.08 -17.61 22.21
C GLU A 750 6.44 -18.13 21.69
N LEU A 751 7.42 -18.32 22.57
CA LEU A 751 8.68 -18.97 22.19
C LEU A 751 8.46 -20.43 21.79
N GLY A 752 7.50 -21.12 22.42
CA GLY A 752 7.05 -22.46 22.06
C GLY A 752 6.41 -22.53 20.68
N HIS A 753 5.60 -21.54 20.30
CA HIS A 753 5.11 -21.42 18.92
C HIS A 753 6.25 -21.32 17.91
N ASN A 754 7.32 -20.57 18.22
CA ASN A 754 8.50 -20.48 17.36
C ASN A 754 9.25 -21.83 17.22
N GLN A 755 9.00 -22.81 18.09
CA GLN A 755 9.58 -24.16 18.02
C GLN A 755 8.66 -25.22 17.37
N GLN A 756 7.37 -24.91 17.16
CA GLN A 756 6.45 -25.83 16.49
C GLN A 756 6.92 -26.10 15.05
N GLN A 757 6.80 -27.35 14.60
CA GLN A 757 7.13 -27.73 13.24
C GLN A 757 5.98 -28.44 12.55
N GLN A 758 5.73 -28.06 11.29
CA GLN A 758 4.69 -28.66 10.46
C GLN A 758 4.78 -30.19 10.41
N ALA A 759 5.96 -30.78 10.61
CA ALA A 759 6.19 -32.22 10.69
C ALA A 759 5.24 -32.96 11.64
N TRP A 760 5.04 -32.44 12.84
CA TRP A 760 4.30 -33.11 13.93
C TRP A 760 3.08 -32.34 14.44
N GLU A 761 2.79 -31.18 13.85
CA GLU A 761 1.57 -30.43 14.15
C GLU A 761 0.35 -30.96 13.38
N PHE A 762 -0.82 -30.90 14.03
CA PHE A 762 -2.14 -31.27 13.52
C PHE A 762 -3.13 -30.08 13.56
N PRO A 763 -2.93 -29.01 12.78
CA PRO A 763 -3.83 -27.85 12.78
C PRO A 763 -5.28 -28.23 12.42
N PRO A 764 -6.30 -27.58 13.02
CA PRO A 764 -6.18 -26.49 14.00
C PRO A 764 -5.98 -26.96 15.46
N HIS A 765 -5.97 -28.28 15.72
CA HIS A 765 -6.04 -28.83 17.07
C HIS A 765 -4.83 -28.48 17.95
N THR A 766 -3.63 -28.63 17.39
CA THR A 766 -2.39 -28.50 18.15
C THR A 766 -1.79 -27.10 18.14
N THR A 767 -2.32 -26.20 17.30
CA THR A 767 -1.78 -24.84 17.10
C THR A 767 -1.51 -24.15 18.45
N GLU A 768 -2.49 -24.16 19.34
CA GLU A 768 -2.44 -23.56 20.69
C GLU A 768 -2.20 -24.59 21.80
N ALA A 769 -1.84 -25.84 21.45
CA ALA A 769 -1.67 -26.92 22.40
C ALA A 769 -0.19 -27.25 22.61
N THR A 770 0.52 -27.67 21.57
CA THR A 770 1.89 -28.21 21.70
C THR A 770 2.92 -27.14 22.04
N CYS A 771 2.69 -25.87 21.68
CA CYS A 771 3.50 -24.74 22.12
C CYS A 771 3.62 -24.68 23.67
N ASN A 772 2.57 -25.09 24.40
CA ASN A 772 2.57 -25.12 25.86
C ASN A 772 3.47 -26.22 26.46
N LEU A 773 3.96 -27.18 25.68
CA LEU A 773 4.96 -28.14 26.16
C LEU A 773 6.23 -27.42 26.63
N TRP A 774 6.65 -26.37 25.92
CA TRP A 774 7.75 -25.52 26.33
C TRP A 774 7.43 -24.72 27.59
N SER A 775 6.21 -24.19 27.70
CA SER A 775 5.76 -23.51 28.93
C SER A 775 5.87 -24.43 30.13
N VAL A 776 5.30 -25.64 30.07
CA VAL A 776 5.41 -26.60 31.18
C VAL A 776 6.86 -26.98 31.46
N TYR A 777 7.63 -27.31 30.42
CA TYR A 777 9.03 -27.74 30.57
C TYR A 777 9.90 -26.70 31.27
N VAL A 778 9.81 -25.44 30.86
CA VAL A 778 10.62 -24.35 31.44
C VAL A 778 10.20 -24.09 32.89
N HIS A 779 8.90 -24.09 33.19
CA HIS A 779 8.44 -23.89 34.58
C HIS A 779 8.98 -25.00 35.49
N GLU A 780 8.94 -26.25 35.06
CA GLU A 780 9.42 -27.38 35.86
C GLU A 780 10.95 -27.45 35.96
N LYS A 781 11.67 -27.23 34.86
CA LYS A 781 13.11 -27.50 34.78
C LYS A 781 14.00 -26.31 35.06
N VAL A 782 13.50 -25.09 34.88
CA VAL A 782 14.27 -23.86 35.07
C VAL A 782 13.72 -23.04 36.23
N LEU A 783 12.41 -22.78 36.25
CA LEU A 783 11.81 -21.92 37.29
C LEU A 783 11.55 -22.66 38.61
N GLY A 784 11.55 -23.99 38.59
CA GLY A 784 11.23 -24.81 39.76
C GLY A 784 9.76 -24.72 40.19
N ILE A 785 8.88 -24.26 39.29
CA ILE A 785 7.45 -24.10 39.53
C ILE A 785 6.74 -25.39 39.10
N PRO A 786 6.06 -26.10 40.03
CA PRO A 786 5.28 -27.27 39.67
C PRO A 786 4.17 -26.90 38.68
N ARG A 787 3.91 -27.76 37.67
CA ARG A 787 2.92 -27.50 36.61
C ARG A 787 1.55 -27.03 37.10
N HIS A 788 1.08 -27.57 38.22
CA HIS A 788 -0.25 -27.25 38.78
C HIS A 788 -0.34 -25.84 39.36
N GLN A 789 0.82 -25.20 39.57
CA GLN A 789 0.96 -23.81 40.00
C GLN A 789 1.34 -22.89 38.83
N ALA A 790 1.88 -23.44 37.74
CA ALA A 790 2.32 -22.69 36.58
C ALA A 790 1.18 -22.06 35.77
N HIS A 791 0.00 -22.69 35.75
CA HIS A 791 -1.19 -22.15 35.09
C HIS A 791 -2.49 -22.70 35.69
N GLU A 792 -3.55 -21.88 35.77
CA GLU A 792 -4.84 -22.29 36.35
C GLU A 792 -5.46 -23.52 35.65
N ALA A 793 -5.33 -23.59 34.33
CA ALA A 793 -5.81 -24.72 33.52
C ALA A 793 -5.11 -26.05 33.85
N LEU A 794 -3.95 -26.02 34.51
CA LEU A 794 -3.19 -27.21 34.89
C LEU A 794 -3.43 -27.65 36.34
N ARG A 795 -4.34 -26.99 37.07
CA ARG A 795 -4.78 -27.46 38.39
C ARG A 795 -5.41 -28.85 38.26
N PRO A 796 -5.14 -29.80 39.17
CA PRO A 796 -5.58 -31.19 39.03
C PRO A 796 -7.10 -31.33 38.80
N GLN A 797 -7.91 -30.56 39.53
CA GLN A 797 -9.36 -30.55 39.38
C GLN A 797 -9.78 -30.11 37.96
N SER A 798 -9.24 -28.99 37.46
CA SER A 798 -9.56 -28.46 36.14
C SER A 798 -9.18 -29.44 35.02
N ARG A 799 -8.05 -30.14 35.15
CA ARG A 799 -7.62 -31.17 34.20
C ARG A 799 -8.56 -32.38 34.22
N GLN A 800 -8.89 -32.88 35.42
CA GLN A 800 -9.79 -34.01 35.58
C GLN A 800 -11.20 -33.74 35.01
N GLU A 801 -11.76 -32.56 35.31
CA GLU A 801 -13.06 -32.12 34.78
C GLU A 801 -13.03 -32.01 33.26
N ARG A 802 -11.97 -31.43 32.68
CA ARG A 802 -11.78 -31.32 31.22
C ARG A 802 -11.77 -32.67 30.54
N ILE A 803 -11.01 -33.64 31.08
CA ILE A 803 -10.92 -35.00 30.54
C ILE A 803 -12.30 -35.68 30.61
N LYS A 804 -12.95 -35.66 31.78
CA LYS A 804 -14.29 -36.27 31.96
C LYS A 804 -15.31 -35.70 30.99
N GLU A 805 -15.34 -34.37 30.83
CA GLU A 805 -16.28 -33.70 29.94
C GLU A 805 -16.05 -34.05 28.46
N TYR A 806 -14.79 -34.11 28.03
CA TYR A 806 -14.43 -34.53 26.68
C TYR A 806 -14.86 -35.98 26.40
N LEU A 807 -14.60 -36.89 27.34
CA LEU A 807 -15.00 -38.29 27.22
C LEU A 807 -16.52 -38.46 27.25
N ARG A 808 -17.23 -37.71 28.09
CA ARG A 808 -18.71 -37.70 28.15
C ARG A 808 -19.35 -37.31 26.82
N LYS A 809 -18.67 -36.46 26.04
CA LYS A 809 -19.08 -36.06 24.68
C LYS A 809 -18.70 -37.07 23.59
N GLY A 810 -18.12 -38.21 23.97
CA GLY A 810 -17.72 -39.29 23.07
C GLY A 810 -16.33 -39.11 22.45
N ALA A 811 -15.45 -38.32 23.08
CA ALA A 811 -14.07 -38.11 22.62
C ALA A 811 -13.99 -37.67 21.14
N GLN A 812 -14.83 -36.74 20.72
CA GLN A 812 -14.90 -36.30 19.33
C GLN A 812 -13.69 -35.44 18.99
N LEU A 813 -12.91 -35.84 17.98
CA LEU A 813 -11.67 -35.14 17.59
C LEU A 813 -11.87 -33.64 17.31
N LYS A 814 -13.04 -33.22 16.81
CA LYS A 814 -13.36 -31.80 16.59
C LYS A 814 -13.30 -30.95 17.87
N ASP A 815 -13.52 -31.57 19.03
CA ASP A 815 -13.49 -30.94 20.35
C ASP A 815 -12.12 -31.08 21.04
N TRP A 816 -11.21 -31.89 20.47
CA TRP A 816 -9.81 -32.03 20.90
C TRP A 816 -9.01 -30.80 20.46
N THR A 817 -9.06 -29.74 21.28
CA THR A 817 -8.46 -28.44 20.95
C THR A 817 -7.76 -27.83 22.18
N VAL A 818 -6.72 -27.02 21.94
CA VAL A 818 -6.00 -26.23 22.96
C VAL A 818 -5.62 -27.07 24.19
N TRP A 819 -6.26 -26.83 25.34
CA TRP A 819 -5.98 -27.51 26.61
C TRP A 819 -6.35 -28.99 26.59
N THR A 820 -7.47 -29.36 25.97
CA THR A 820 -7.89 -30.76 25.85
C THR A 820 -6.89 -31.54 25.01
N ALA A 821 -6.36 -30.91 23.96
CA ALA A 821 -5.30 -31.51 23.16
C ALA A 821 -3.99 -31.65 23.93
N LEU A 822 -3.61 -30.62 24.70
CA LEU A 822 -2.43 -30.63 25.55
C LEU A 822 -2.45 -31.77 26.58
N GLU A 823 -3.61 -32.12 27.16
CA GLU A 823 -3.73 -33.21 28.14
C GLU A 823 -3.17 -34.54 27.63
N THR A 824 -3.41 -34.87 26.35
CA THR A 824 -2.87 -36.09 25.73
C THR A 824 -1.35 -36.13 25.81
N TYR A 825 -0.69 -35.00 25.57
CA TYR A 825 0.78 -34.92 25.65
C TYR A 825 1.26 -34.87 27.10
N LEU A 826 0.54 -34.19 28.00
CA LEU A 826 0.92 -34.14 29.42
C LEU A 826 0.83 -35.51 30.08
N GLN A 827 -0.17 -36.34 29.75
CA GLN A 827 -0.28 -37.71 30.25
C GLN A 827 0.86 -38.60 29.76
N LEU A 828 1.28 -38.45 28.51
CA LEU A 828 2.48 -39.14 28.00
C LEU A 828 3.73 -38.67 28.74
N GLN A 829 3.85 -37.37 28.99
CA GLN A 829 4.96 -36.81 29.74
C GLN A 829 4.96 -37.31 31.20
N GLU A 830 3.79 -37.46 31.85
CA GLU A 830 3.66 -38.00 33.21
C GLU A 830 4.05 -39.48 33.28
N GLY A 831 3.68 -40.25 32.25
CA GLY A 831 3.99 -41.67 32.16
C GLY A 831 5.45 -41.98 31.85
N PHE A 832 6.10 -41.16 31.02
CA PHE A 832 7.39 -41.50 30.41
C PHE A 832 8.48 -40.43 30.53
N GLY A 833 8.17 -39.25 31.07
CA GLY A 833 9.11 -38.13 31.19
C GLY A 833 9.32 -37.34 29.90
N TRP A 834 10.32 -36.45 29.92
CA TRP A 834 10.61 -35.50 28.83
C TRP A 834 11.59 -36.04 27.77
N ASP A 835 12.39 -37.04 28.10
CA ASP A 835 13.40 -37.59 27.19
C ASP A 835 12.78 -38.21 25.92
N PRO A 836 11.65 -38.97 25.99
CA PRO A 836 10.98 -39.46 24.79
C PRO A 836 10.54 -38.37 23.82
N PHE A 837 10.09 -37.21 24.32
CA PHE A 837 9.72 -36.07 23.49
C PHE A 837 10.94 -35.49 22.76
N THR A 838 12.04 -35.31 23.49
CA THR A 838 13.28 -34.76 22.92
C THR A 838 13.83 -35.68 21.83
N HIS A 839 13.85 -37.00 22.07
CA HIS A 839 14.26 -37.96 21.05
C HIS A 839 13.32 -37.98 19.85
N LEU A 840 12.01 -37.97 20.08
CA LEU A 840 11.01 -37.95 19.02
C LEU A 840 11.15 -36.71 18.13
N PHE A 841 11.33 -35.52 18.71
CA PHE A 841 11.54 -34.30 17.93
C PHE A 841 12.84 -34.34 17.13
N SER A 842 13.93 -34.89 17.70
CA SER A 842 15.17 -35.15 16.97
C SER A 842 14.95 -36.09 15.78
N ASP A 843 14.15 -37.14 15.96
CA ASP A 843 13.85 -38.11 14.89
C ASP A 843 13.06 -37.47 13.77
N TYR A 844 12.00 -36.72 14.09
CA TYR A 844 11.23 -35.99 13.08
C TYR A 844 12.09 -35.00 12.27
N GLN A 845 13.06 -34.34 12.91
CA GLN A 845 13.97 -33.42 12.22
C GLN A 845 14.91 -34.13 11.22
N LYS A 846 15.14 -35.44 11.39
CA LYS A 846 15.94 -36.27 10.48
C LYS A 846 15.10 -36.95 9.39
N MET A 847 13.77 -36.89 9.48
CA MET A 847 12.88 -37.53 8.51
C MET A 847 12.80 -36.72 7.20
N SER A 848 12.98 -37.41 6.08
CA SER A 848 12.83 -36.83 4.74
C SER A 848 11.39 -36.87 4.20
N THR A 849 10.58 -37.80 4.69
CA THR A 849 9.21 -38.04 4.21
C THR A 849 8.23 -38.01 5.37
N ILE A 850 7.32 -37.04 5.36
CA ILE A 850 6.29 -36.87 6.40
C ILE A 850 4.91 -36.75 5.73
N PRO A 851 3.88 -37.43 6.24
CA PRO A 851 2.52 -37.29 5.71
C PRO A 851 2.00 -35.85 5.79
N LYS A 852 1.15 -35.46 4.84
CA LYS A 852 0.59 -34.10 4.80
C LYS A 852 -0.74 -33.98 5.55
N ASP A 853 -1.53 -35.05 5.60
CA ASP A 853 -2.83 -35.08 6.29
C ASP A 853 -2.68 -35.41 7.78
N ASN A 854 -3.58 -34.86 8.61
CA ASN A 854 -3.52 -35.01 10.06
C ASN A 854 -3.71 -36.46 10.51
N ALA A 855 -4.58 -37.24 9.87
CA ALA A 855 -4.86 -38.61 10.29
C ALA A 855 -3.61 -39.51 10.15
N SER A 856 -2.90 -39.41 9.03
CA SER A 856 -1.64 -40.14 8.82
C SER A 856 -0.54 -39.65 9.75
N LYS A 857 -0.46 -38.34 10.02
CA LYS A 857 0.51 -37.78 10.98
C LYS A 857 0.25 -38.24 12.43
N MET A 858 -1.01 -38.30 12.86
CA MET A 858 -1.39 -38.83 14.17
C MET A 858 -1.00 -40.31 14.33
N ASN A 859 -1.19 -41.11 13.28
CA ASN A 859 -0.72 -42.50 13.26
C ASN A 859 0.80 -42.60 13.33
N LEU A 860 1.53 -41.76 12.57
CA LEU A 860 2.99 -41.71 12.62
C LEU A 860 3.48 -41.30 14.02
N TRP A 861 2.85 -40.31 14.65
CA TRP A 861 3.17 -39.91 16.02
C TRP A 861 2.95 -41.06 17.01
N ALA A 862 1.78 -41.71 16.94
CA ALA A 862 1.46 -42.84 17.81
C ALA A 862 2.45 -43.99 17.63
N GLN A 863 2.83 -44.30 16.39
CA GLN A 863 3.84 -45.31 16.07
C GLN A 863 5.19 -44.96 16.69
N LYS A 864 5.71 -43.77 16.36
CA LYS A 864 7.05 -43.33 16.76
C LYS A 864 7.17 -43.17 18.26
N PHE A 865 6.18 -42.58 18.92
CA PHE A 865 6.19 -42.44 20.38
C PHE A 865 6.12 -43.82 21.05
N SER A 866 5.26 -44.75 20.57
CA SER A 866 5.17 -46.13 21.09
C SER A 866 6.50 -46.88 21.00
N GLN A 867 7.18 -46.78 19.85
CA GLN A 867 8.52 -47.35 19.64
C GLN A 867 9.55 -46.72 20.58
N GLN A 868 9.50 -45.39 20.75
CA GLN A 868 10.43 -44.64 21.59
C GLN A 868 10.34 -45.04 23.08
N VAL A 869 9.14 -45.35 23.57
CA VAL A 869 8.93 -45.78 24.97
C VAL A 869 8.85 -47.30 25.14
N ASN A 870 8.95 -48.06 24.05
CA ASN A 870 8.80 -49.51 24.00
C ASN A 870 7.49 -49.99 24.67
N LYS A 871 6.36 -49.33 24.35
CA LYS A 871 5.03 -49.67 24.85
C LYS A 871 3.98 -49.55 23.75
N ASN A 872 2.97 -50.41 23.79
CA ASN A 872 1.80 -50.27 22.94
C ASN A 872 0.89 -49.13 23.45
N LEU A 873 0.95 -47.98 22.78
CA LEU A 873 0.10 -46.81 23.09
C LEU A 873 -1.14 -46.70 22.21
N ALA A 874 -1.39 -47.65 21.31
CA ALA A 874 -2.59 -47.61 20.45
C ALA A 874 -3.90 -47.49 21.25
N PRO A 875 -4.09 -48.23 22.38
CA PRO A 875 -5.29 -48.06 23.20
C PRO A 875 -5.44 -46.66 23.80
N PHE A 876 -4.33 -46.03 24.22
CA PHE A 876 -4.31 -44.69 24.79
C PHE A 876 -4.77 -43.64 23.77
N PHE A 877 -4.16 -43.63 22.58
CA PHE A 877 -4.53 -42.67 21.54
C PHE A 877 -5.97 -42.89 21.04
N THR A 878 -6.41 -44.15 20.97
CA THR A 878 -7.81 -44.48 20.63
C THR A 878 -8.78 -43.93 21.67
N ALA A 879 -8.45 -44.01 22.97
CA ALA A 879 -9.28 -43.43 24.03
C ALA A 879 -9.39 -41.90 23.96
N TRP A 880 -8.38 -41.23 23.38
CA TRP A 880 -8.41 -39.80 23.09
C TRP A 880 -9.14 -39.44 21.79
N GLY A 881 -9.69 -40.42 21.06
CA GLY A 881 -10.43 -40.21 19.81
C GLY A 881 -9.55 -40.05 18.57
N TRP A 882 -8.27 -40.41 18.64
CA TRP A 882 -7.40 -40.39 17.46
C TRP A 882 -7.78 -41.51 16.48
N PRO A 883 -7.72 -41.27 15.17
CA PRO A 883 -8.09 -42.25 14.15
C PRO A 883 -6.95 -43.26 13.92
N ILE A 884 -6.61 -44.04 14.94
CA ILE A 884 -5.56 -45.07 14.86
C ILE A 884 -6.01 -46.19 13.92
N LYS A 885 -5.20 -46.46 12.91
CA LYS A 885 -5.46 -47.49 11.90
C LYS A 885 -5.37 -48.88 12.53
N LYS A 886 -6.18 -49.80 12.01
CA LYS A 886 -6.20 -51.19 12.49
C LYS A 886 -4.85 -51.86 12.25
N GLU A 887 -4.22 -51.59 11.12
CA GLU A 887 -2.91 -52.14 10.75
C GLU A 887 -1.84 -51.68 11.76
N LEU A 888 -1.85 -50.39 12.14
CA LEU A 888 -0.93 -49.86 13.14
C LEU A 888 -1.20 -50.46 14.53
N SER A 889 -2.47 -50.67 14.89
CA SER A 889 -2.82 -51.33 16.16
C SER A 889 -2.28 -52.76 16.24
N VAL A 890 -2.31 -53.50 15.12
CA VAL A 890 -1.73 -54.84 15.02
C VAL A 890 -0.20 -54.77 15.11
N GLU A 891 0.43 -53.84 14.40
CA GLU A 891 1.89 -53.63 14.48
C GLU A 891 2.35 -53.37 15.92
N LEU A 892 1.69 -52.42 16.61
CA LEU A 892 2.04 -52.03 17.98
C LEU A 892 1.67 -53.08 19.04
N SER A 893 0.84 -54.08 18.70
CA SER A 893 0.52 -55.19 19.62
C SER A 893 1.71 -56.08 19.95
N SER A 894 2.78 -56.02 19.15
CA SER A 894 4.06 -56.67 19.44
C SER A 894 4.83 -56.04 20.60
N LEU A 895 4.50 -54.79 20.98
CA LEU A 895 5.10 -54.10 22.11
C LEU A 895 4.35 -54.40 23.43
N PRO A 896 5.02 -54.39 24.59
CA PRO A 896 4.37 -54.58 25.89
C PRO A 896 3.26 -53.55 26.14
N SER A 897 2.18 -53.96 26.81
CA SER A 897 1.11 -53.05 27.20
C SER A 897 1.59 -51.96 28.18
N TRP A 898 1.00 -50.77 28.07
CA TRP A 898 1.14 -49.72 29.08
C TRP A 898 0.10 -49.93 30.18
N GLU A 899 0.50 -50.57 31.28
CA GLU A 899 -0.38 -50.86 32.41
C GLU A 899 -0.77 -49.60 33.19
N GLN A 900 0.11 -48.59 33.21
CA GLN A 900 -0.10 -47.32 33.88
C GLN A 900 -0.84 -46.29 33.01
N ASP A 901 -1.51 -46.74 31.94
CA ASP A 901 -2.33 -45.87 31.08
C ASP A 901 -3.41 -45.14 31.92
N PRO A 902 -3.31 -43.80 32.08
CA PRO A 902 -4.22 -43.03 32.92
C PRO A 902 -5.65 -43.05 32.39
N MET A 903 -5.85 -43.30 31.09
CA MET A 903 -7.18 -43.36 30.48
C MET A 903 -7.97 -44.58 30.93
N ARG A 904 -7.32 -45.63 31.47
CA ARG A 904 -8.02 -46.78 32.08
C ARG A 904 -8.89 -46.38 33.27
N SER A 905 -8.52 -45.33 34.01
CA SER A 905 -9.27 -44.84 35.17
C SER A 905 -10.56 -44.06 34.81
N TYR A 906 -10.75 -43.75 33.52
CA TYR A 906 -11.91 -43.03 33.00
C TYR A 906 -12.85 -43.92 32.16
N LYS A 907 -12.55 -45.22 32.07
CA LYS A 907 -13.35 -46.21 31.34
C LYS A 907 -14.50 -46.75 32.17
#